data_AF-A0A814LQ51-F1
#
_entry.id   AF-A0A814LQ51-F1
#
_cell.length_a   1.000
_cell.length_b   1.000
_cell.length_c   1.000
_cell.angle_alpha   90.00
_cell.angle_beta   90.00
_cell.angle_gamma   90.00
#
_symmetry.space_group_name_H-M   'P 1'
#
loop_
_entity.id
_entity.type
_entity.pdbx_description
1 polymer ?
#
loop_
_entity_poly.entity_id
_entity_poly.type
_entity_poly.pdbx_seq_one_letter_code
_entity_poly.pdbx_strand_id
1 'polypeptide(L)'
;MSSSSTTEPKLAFTSLCIWPAYGALPSFDPECLSVLAHFAFSRLNVPIKTNLGRLMFYKERLPLLLSDNDNIHLAAGYEAIVELCKRSHIDIDEQFHANIADLLALNALVKSAFVPAVLDTFWLDDTYRSSIINIYARSLGGFPLAFFYGKQKTEKIKKQFNIIYGDNNFDQTRKSIFEKGKKVLDHLTVVLGTKPFLFGASPTSVDAFVFGYLAPLIHGPASNSALARYASSRKNLRDFVDRILTVYLGDLAKESATADSVSTTIPTRPNEDRLRDKVAVIAVGILTMCAYAYLSGLVRIEINQTVFDVDNLIENIAYKSTDGNVVNENFDPNLLESKFRQAMSILQDYQVQTEQNIKHLEEACEKERNTWANSVAQLEELYQSTYTGQQELEMRISVISTKVIQIGHQLESKSNPRQQLIDARTTAKYLERFLDANDDVSLMFQDASKLEQAAHIIHQLYNVLQELPDEPKFIEAKTKVKERYLAIEEELLLEFSRAQVRNDKKAMKKYIKLLSKFKGHNDCIQNFITDCLKGYFDNPNIDIFYSIPQLFTKVSELINELFDQPEKVTERLIITVYTEKLAPYVRDQLDAYVRNPDLDNMEKYLQTLYTLSKKATKLSNDLQTQKISDDPAFLHKLNQHVFKSYLKTYSKYEINCLEEKFQVHLERVESTGGQRRIKPTGLSITDIIQQRLLNTTDQVDESRFSPDLAAALLNDCKTAMNRITTLSEGPEASENILQCFLRLLNALGTQHIETELQYSLQAIPGPEPKQEPDIRFFHAILQTNNSIQLIERYFVMDIAPLLLGTQQQAILLQTKEKVFGQLEELINIGVDKALLCMIGYVRNILNEQKRSDFKPESDLFISECSPICKRVVRSIDNQIVRLDQTVDGKNLTSILNEFGLRFHRLITDHVFKFEYNISGGLMMLQDISEYKKCSKKFRSSTVEQLFSILHALVNLLVVVPDNLRQVITEGHLASLTRDIIESFVQLRTDYKSARLHAMITTDQ
;
A
#
# COMPACT_ATOMS: atom_id res chain seq x y z
N MET A 1 -70.40 -13.34 -39.36
CA MET A 1 -69.77 -14.02 -38.21
C MET A 1 -68.40 -14.50 -38.67
N SER A 2 -67.35 -13.77 -38.32
CA SER A 2 -65.94 -14.07 -38.64
C SER A 2 -65.09 -13.16 -37.76
N SER A 3 -64.51 -13.66 -36.67
CA SER A 3 -63.12 -14.16 -36.61
C SER A 3 -62.09 -13.07 -36.95
N SER A 4 -61.69 -12.30 -35.94
CA SER A 4 -60.52 -11.42 -35.99
C SER A 4 -59.47 -11.92 -35.00
N SER A 5 -58.36 -12.38 -35.56
CA SER A 5 -57.11 -12.77 -34.91
C SER A 5 -56.52 -11.64 -34.06
N THR A 6 -56.37 -11.87 -32.76
CA THR A 6 -55.51 -11.06 -31.89
C THR A 6 -54.10 -11.62 -31.92
N THR A 7 -53.20 -10.95 -32.65
CA THR A 7 -51.76 -11.19 -32.64
C THR A 7 -51.14 -10.52 -31.40
N GLU A 8 -50.71 -11.33 -30.42
CA GLU A 8 -49.88 -10.90 -29.30
C GLU A 8 -48.45 -10.51 -29.78
N PRO A 9 -47.77 -9.56 -29.13
CA PRO A 9 -46.40 -9.20 -29.47
C PRO A 9 -45.44 -10.27 -28.94
N LYS A 10 -44.97 -11.17 -29.80
CA LYS A 10 -43.78 -12.00 -29.52
C LYS A 10 -42.56 -11.08 -29.39
N LEU A 11 -41.97 -10.95 -28.19
CA LEU A 11 -40.61 -10.43 -28.07
C LEU A 11 -39.66 -11.41 -28.79
N ALA A 12 -39.04 -10.96 -29.87
CA ALA A 12 -38.03 -11.73 -30.58
C ALA A 12 -36.67 -11.53 -29.90
N PHE A 13 -36.20 -12.53 -29.14
CA PHE A 13 -34.82 -12.56 -28.68
C PHE A 13 -33.89 -12.69 -29.90
N THR A 14 -33.06 -11.68 -30.19
CA THR A 14 -32.35 -11.64 -31.48
C THR A 14 -30.99 -12.27 -31.50
N SER A 15 -30.21 -12.22 -30.42
CA SER A 15 -28.97 -13.00 -30.32
C SER A 15 -28.43 -13.09 -28.88
N LEU A 16 -27.81 -14.23 -28.58
CA LEU A 16 -27.10 -14.49 -27.34
C LEU A 16 -25.58 -14.48 -27.60
N CYS A 17 -24.86 -13.57 -26.94
CA CYS A 17 -23.41 -13.53 -26.99
C CYS A 17 -22.83 -14.35 -25.82
N ILE A 18 -21.99 -15.34 -26.13
CA ILE A 18 -21.34 -16.23 -25.15
C ILE A 18 -19.84 -16.37 -25.41
N TRP A 19 -19.11 -16.88 -24.41
CA TRP A 19 -17.74 -17.36 -24.61
C TRP A 19 -17.70 -18.59 -25.54
N PRO A 20 -16.65 -18.75 -26.35
CA PRO A 20 -16.58 -19.82 -27.33
C PRO A 20 -16.44 -21.20 -26.66
N ALA A 21 -16.67 -22.24 -27.48
CA ALA A 21 -16.63 -23.63 -27.05
C ALA A 21 -15.22 -24.10 -26.65
N TYR A 22 -15.16 -25.18 -25.88
CA TYR A 22 -13.92 -25.85 -25.48
C TYR A 22 -14.14 -27.36 -25.34
N GLY A 23 -13.49 -28.15 -26.20
CA GLY A 23 -13.62 -29.60 -26.19
C GLY A 23 -15.07 -30.06 -26.42
N ALA A 24 -15.63 -30.80 -25.46
CA ALA A 24 -17.02 -31.29 -25.51
C ALA A 24 -18.05 -30.28 -24.97
N LEU A 25 -17.61 -29.10 -24.50
CA LEU A 25 -18.48 -28.08 -23.91
C LEU A 25 -18.83 -26.98 -24.93
N PRO A 26 -20.12 -26.62 -25.09
CA PRO A 26 -20.54 -25.51 -25.96
C PRO A 26 -19.98 -24.13 -25.57
N SER A 27 -19.55 -23.97 -24.31
CA SER A 27 -18.84 -22.80 -23.79
C SER A 27 -17.94 -23.22 -22.64
N PHE A 28 -16.78 -22.58 -22.45
CA PHE A 28 -15.91 -22.85 -21.29
C PHE A 28 -16.35 -22.10 -20.01
N ASP A 29 -17.21 -21.09 -20.15
CA ASP A 29 -17.61 -20.22 -19.04
C ASP A 29 -18.84 -20.76 -18.29
N PRO A 30 -18.81 -20.85 -16.95
CA PRO A 30 -19.91 -21.43 -16.16
C PRO A 30 -21.25 -20.68 -16.27
N GLU A 31 -21.25 -19.34 -16.33
CA GLU A 31 -22.48 -18.56 -16.46
C GLU A 31 -23.09 -18.72 -17.85
N CYS A 32 -22.25 -18.79 -18.89
CA CYS A 32 -22.69 -19.03 -20.27
C CYS A 32 -23.36 -20.41 -20.42
N LEU A 33 -22.77 -21.47 -19.85
CA LEU A 33 -23.36 -22.80 -19.87
C LEU A 33 -24.69 -22.87 -19.09
N SER A 34 -24.79 -22.13 -17.98
CA SER A 34 -26.03 -22.06 -17.19
C SER A 34 -27.18 -21.47 -18.01
N VAL A 35 -26.93 -20.40 -18.78
CA VAL A 35 -27.93 -19.79 -19.66
C VAL A 35 -28.29 -20.70 -20.84
N LEU A 36 -27.31 -21.35 -21.46
CA LEU A 36 -27.58 -22.30 -22.55
C LEU A 36 -28.45 -23.48 -22.09
N ALA A 37 -28.18 -24.03 -20.91
CA ALA A 37 -29.02 -25.08 -20.34
C ALA A 37 -30.43 -24.56 -20.02
N HIS A 38 -30.55 -23.35 -19.47
CA HIS A 38 -31.84 -22.73 -19.19
C HIS A 38 -32.68 -22.52 -20.46
N PHE A 39 -32.07 -22.02 -21.55
CA PHE A 39 -32.72 -21.85 -22.84
C PHE A 39 -33.12 -23.19 -23.49
N ALA A 40 -32.26 -24.20 -23.36
CA ALA A 40 -32.57 -25.54 -23.86
C ALA A 40 -33.75 -26.17 -23.10
N PHE A 41 -33.82 -25.98 -21.77
CA PHE A 41 -34.92 -26.46 -20.94
C PHE A 41 -36.24 -25.73 -21.24
N SER A 42 -36.18 -24.43 -21.51
CA SER A 42 -37.35 -23.62 -21.93
C SER A 42 -37.69 -23.75 -23.41
N ARG A 43 -36.92 -24.53 -24.19
CA ARG A 43 -37.06 -24.71 -25.65
C ARG A 43 -36.97 -23.39 -26.45
N LEU A 44 -36.23 -22.41 -25.92
CA LEU A 44 -35.94 -21.16 -26.58
C LEU A 44 -34.81 -21.34 -27.60
N ASN A 45 -35.09 -21.09 -28.87
CA ASN A 45 -34.09 -21.13 -29.93
C ASN A 45 -33.62 -19.71 -30.28
N VAL A 46 -32.52 -19.28 -29.67
CA VAL A 46 -31.92 -17.95 -29.87
C VAL A 46 -30.58 -18.12 -30.60
N PRO A 47 -30.31 -17.38 -31.68
CA PRO A 47 -29.06 -17.53 -32.42
C PRO A 47 -27.86 -17.08 -31.57
N ILE A 48 -26.80 -17.88 -31.59
CA ILE A 48 -25.63 -17.72 -30.74
C ILE A 48 -24.51 -16.99 -31.51
N LYS A 49 -23.98 -15.90 -30.94
CA LYS A 49 -22.83 -15.18 -31.47
C LYS A 49 -21.60 -15.44 -30.57
N THR A 50 -20.54 -16.01 -31.15
CA THR A 50 -19.27 -16.32 -30.45
C THR A 50 -18.11 -15.39 -30.84
N ASN A 51 -18.26 -14.58 -31.89
CA ASN A 51 -17.21 -13.69 -32.39
C ASN A 51 -17.37 -12.27 -31.81
N LEU A 52 -16.56 -11.96 -30.79
CA LEU A 52 -16.71 -10.78 -29.91
C LEU A 52 -15.92 -9.54 -30.38
N GLY A 53 -15.78 -9.32 -31.69
CA GLY A 53 -15.13 -8.11 -32.22
C GLY A 53 -15.73 -6.80 -31.67
N ARG A 54 -14.88 -5.79 -31.39
CA ARG A 54 -15.15 -4.41 -30.88
C ARG A 54 -16.03 -4.24 -29.62
N LEU A 55 -16.87 -5.20 -29.22
CA LEU A 55 -17.74 -5.12 -28.03
C LEU A 55 -16.98 -5.22 -26.70
N MET A 56 -15.71 -5.62 -26.74
CA MET A 56 -14.94 -5.99 -25.56
C MET A 56 -14.38 -4.81 -24.75
N PHE A 57 -14.41 -3.60 -25.32
CA PHE A 57 -13.96 -2.38 -24.63
C PHE A 57 -15.03 -1.76 -23.72
N TYR A 58 -16.27 -2.26 -23.74
CA TYR A 58 -17.38 -1.55 -23.09
C TYR A 58 -18.09 -2.25 -21.93
N LYS A 59 -18.11 -3.59 -21.75
CA LYS A 59 -18.88 -4.21 -20.64
C LYS A 59 -18.31 -5.54 -20.10
N GLU A 60 -18.30 -5.69 -18.76
CA GLU A 60 -17.55 -6.72 -18.02
C GLU A 60 -18.23 -8.10 -17.80
N ARG A 61 -19.42 -8.39 -18.35
CA ARG A 61 -20.15 -9.63 -18.01
C ARG A 61 -20.86 -10.28 -19.22
N LEU A 62 -20.34 -11.42 -19.67
CA LEU A 62 -21.03 -12.40 -20.53
C LEU A 62 -21.63 -13.49 -19.63
N PRO A 63 -22.75 -14.15 -19.98
CA PRO A 63 -23.49 -14.07 -21.25
C PRO A 63 -24.34 -12.80 -21.39
N LEU A 64 -24.59 -12.37 -22.63
CA LEU A 64 -25.29 -11.12 -22.94
C LEU A 64 -26.41 -11.35 -23.96
N LEU A 65 -27.61 -10.85 -23.65
CA LEU A 65 -28.80 -10.93 -24.53
C LEU A 65 -29.05 -9.58 -25.22
N LEU A 66 -29.21 -9.60 -26.55
CA LEU A 66 -29.40 -8.42 -27.40
C LEU A 66 -30.84 -8.35 -27.96
N SER A 67 -31.30 -7.12 -28.29
CA SER A 67 -32.60 -6.83 -28.92
C SER A 67 -32.48 -6.51 -30.42
N ASP A 68 -33.60 -6.38 -31.15
CA ASP A 68 -33.74 -6.22 -32.63
C ASP A 68 -32.90 -5.10 -33.26
N ASN A 69 -32.46 -4.11 -32.48
CA ASN A 69 -31.46 -3.13 -32.91
C ASN A 69 -30.13 -3.49 -32.24
N ASP A 70 -29.14 -3.90 -33.03
CA ASP A 70 -27.85 -4.54 -32.69
C ASP A 70 -26.92 -3.82 -31.67
N ASN A 71 -27.43 -2.91 -30.82
CA ASN A 71 -26.70 -2.17 -29.78
C ASN A 71 -27.47 -1.95 -28.45
N ILE A 72 -28.68 -2.49 -28.27
CA ILE A 72 -29.40 -2.39 -26.97
C ILE A 72 -29.25 -3.70 -26.19
N HIS A 73 -28.61 -3.61 -25.03
CA HIS A 73 -28.45 -4.73 -24.10
C HIS A 73 -29.72 -4.93 -23.28
N LEU A 74 -30.33 -6.11 -23.34
CA LEU A 74 -31.52 -6.44 -22.57
C LEU A 74 -31.20 -6.96 -21.17
N ALA A 75 -30.21 -7.85 -21.06
CA ALA A 75 -29.74 -8.43 -19.80
C ALA A 75 -28.32 -8.99 -19.93
N ALA A 76 -27.56 -8.97 -18.83
CA ALA A 76 -26.20 -9.50 -18.75
C ALA A 76 -26.02 -10.38 -17.49
N GLY A 77 -25.48 -11.58 -17.67
CA GLY A 77 -25.34 -12.58 -16.62
C GLY A 77 -26.59 -13.45 -16.42
N TYR A 78 -26.40 -14.61 -15.78
CA TYR A 78 -27.45 -15.63 -15.63
C TYR A 78 -28.72 -15.09 -14.94
N GLU A 79 -28.60 -14.37 -13.82
CA GLU A 79 -29.74 -13.94 -13.00
C GLU A 79 -30.65 -12.96 -13.74
N ALA A 80 -30.07 -11.94 -14.38
CA ALA A 80 -30.81 -10.93 -15.13
C ALA A 80 -31.53 -11.56 -16.34
N ILE A 81 -30.91 -12.54 -17.01
CA ILE A 81 -31.51 -13.23 -18.15
C ILE A 81 -32.67 -14.13 -17.69
N VAL A 82 -32.52 -14.88 -16.60
CA VAL A 82 -33.59 -15.72 -16.05
C VAL A 82 -34.75 -14.85 -15.55
N GLU A 83 -34.47 -13.73 -14.87
CA GLU A 83 -35.52 -12.81 -14.41
C GLU A 83 -36.29 -12.19 -15.58
N LEU A 84 -35.60 -11.85 -16.67
CA LEU A 84 -36.23 -11.37 -17.89
C LEU A 84 -37.10 -12.46 -18.53
N CYS A 85 -36.64 -13.72 -18.58
CA CYS A 85 -37.43 -14.85 -19.05
C CYS A 85 -38.72 -15.03 -18.23
N LYS A 86 -38.62 -14.93 -16.90
CA LYS A 86 -39.77 -14.99 -15.98
C LYS A 86 -40.76 -13.84 -16.22
N ARG A 87 -40.27 -12.60 -16.38
CA ARG A 87 -41.10 -11.44 -16.73
C ARG A 87 -41.78 -11.57 -18.09
N SER A 88 -41.21 -12.35 -19.00
CA SER A 88 -41.79 -12.66 -20.31
C SER A 88 -42.70 -13.89 -20.35
N HIS A 89 -43.17 -14.39 -19.20
CA HIS A 89 -44.01 -15.59 -19.07
C HIS A 89 -43.35 -16.91 -19.51
N ILE A 90 -42.03 -17.00 -19.42
CA ILE A 90 -41.26 -18.22 -19.68
C ILE A 90 -40.58 -18.64 -18.37
N ASP A 91 -41.35 -19.21 -17.45
CA ASP A 91 -40.84 -19.72 -16.18
C ASP A 91 -40.81 -21.26 -16.18
N ILE A 92 -39.60 -21.81 -16.07
CA ILE A 92 -39.38 -23.26 -15.99
C ILE A 92 -39.84 -23.80 -14.62
N ASP A 93 -39.90 -22.94 -13.61
CA ASP A 93 -40.19 -23.31 -12.23
C ASP A 93 -41.71 -23.26 -11.89
N GLU A 94 -42.57 -22.84 -12.82
CA GLU A 94 -44.03 -22.67 -12.61
C GLU A 94 -44.73 -23.97 -12.19
N GLN A 95 -44.24 -25.12 -12.66
CA GLN A 95 -44.80 -26.44 -12.31
C GLN A 95 -44.50 -26.88 -10.86
N PHE A 96 -43.66 -26.13 -10.12
CA PHE A 96 -43.16 -26.50 -8.80
C PHE A 96 -43.62 -25.56 -7.67
N HIS A 97 -44.74 -24.83 -7.84
CA HIS A 97 -45.26 -23.85 -6.87
C HIS A 97 -45.28 -24.30 -5.39
N ALA A 98 -45.53 -25.58 -5.11
CA ALA A 98 -45.53 -26.12 -3.74
C ALA A 98 -44.15 -26.22 -3.07
N ASN A 99 -43.06 -26.32 -3.85
CA ASN A 99 -41.68 -26.55 -3.37
C ASN A 99 -40.70 -25.44 -3.80
N ILE A 100 -41.19 -24.24 -4.13
CA ILE A 100 -40.36 -23.08 -4.52
C ILE A 100 -39.33 -22.73 -3.42
N ALA A 101 -39.71 -22.87 -2.14
CA ALA A 101 -38.82 -22.60 -1.02
C ALA A 101 -37.59 -23.54 -1.02
N ASP A 102 -37.78 -24.82 -1.33
CA ASP A 102 -36.70 -25.82 -1.39
C ASP A 102 -35.77 -25.57 -2.59
N LEU A 103 -36.34 -25.16 -3.73
CA LEU A 103 -35.59 -24.74 -4.91
C LEU A 103 -34.70 -23.52 -4.62
N LEU A 104 -35.26 -22.49 -3.98
CA LEU A 104 -34.51 -21.29 -3.59
C LEU A 104 -33.44 -21.60 -2.54
N ALA A 105 -33.73 -22.46 -1.57
CA ALA A 105 -32.78 -22.88 -0.55
C ALA A 105 -31.60 -23.66 -1.15
N LEU A 106 -31.85 -24.60 -2.06
CA LEU A 106 -30.79 -25.34 -2.74
C LEU A 106 -29.96 -24.41 -3.65
N ASN A 107 -30.61 -23.49 -4.37
CA ASN A 107 -29.92 -22.50 -5.20
C ASN A 107 -29.01 -21.59 -4.35
N ALA A 108 -29.50 -21.12 -3.20
CA ALA A 108 -28.71 -20.30 -2.27
C ALA A 108 -27.54 -21.08 -1.67
N LEU A 109 -27.71 -22.36 -1.35
CA LEU A 109 -26.63 -23.23 -0.86
C LEU A 109 -25.54 -23.41 -1.92
N VAL A 110 -25.92 -23.67 -3.18
CA VAL A 110 -24.98 -23.81 -4.30
C VAL A 110 -24.23 -22.49 -4.53
N LYS A 111 -24.92 -21.34 -4.51
CA LYS A 111 -24.29 -20.01 -4.69
C LYS A 111 -23.33 -19.63 -3.55
N SER A 112 -23.70 -19.91 -2.31
CA SER A 112 -22.90 -19.49 -1.14
C SER A 112 -21.70 -20.40 -0.85
N ALA A 113 -21.76 -21.68 -1.22
CA ALA A 113 -20.73 -22.66 -0.86
C ALA A 113 -20.06 -23.38 -2.04
N PHE A 114 -20.80 -23.70 -3.11
CA PHE A 114 -20.22 -24.42 -4.26
C PHE A 114 -19.55 -23.48 -5.27
N VAL A 115 -20.22 -22.39 -5.66
CA VAL A 115 -19.65 -21.40 -6.60
C VAL A 115 -18.29 -20.85 -6.14
N PRO A 116 -18.08 -20.48 -4.87
CA PRO A 116 -16.76 -20.08 -4.38
C PRO A 116 -15.70 -21.17 -4.53
N ALA A 117 -16.05 -22.44 -4.33
CA ALA A 117 -15.10 -23.55 -4.49
C ALA A 117 -14.67 -23.76 -5.95
N VAL A 118 -15.60 -23.56 -6.90
CA VAL A 118 -15.27 -23.58 -8.34
C VAL A 118 -14.38 -22.39 -8.72
N LEU A 119 -14.72 -21.19 -8.24
CA LEU A 119 -13.94 -19.98 -8.53
C LEU A 119 -12.53 -20.02 -7.93
N ASP A 120 -12.36 -20.58 -6.72
CA ASP A 120 -11.04 -20.82 -6.11
C ASP A 120 -10.18 -21.74 -7.01
N THR A 121 -10.77 -22.85 -7.44
CA THR A 121 -10.10 -23.83 -8.31
C THR A 121 -9.70 -23.20 -9.65
N PHE A 122 -10.51 -22.30 -10.20
CA PHE A 122 -10.31 -21.77 -11.55
C PHE A 122 -9.36 -20.56 -11.59
N TRP A 123 -9.43 -19.69 -10.58
CA TRP A 123 -8.74 -18.39 -10.62
C TRP A 123 -7.67 -18.22 -9.53
N LEU A 124 -7.65 -19.04 -8.48
CA LEU A 124 -6.70 -18.92 -7.36
C LEU A 124 -5.74 -20.12 -7.22
N ASP A 125 -6.02 -21.27 -7.83
CA ASP A 125 -5.06 -22.38 -7.91
C ASP A 125 -4.05 -22.14 -9.04
N ASP A 126 -2.79 -21.85 -8.67
CA ASP A 126 -1.70 -21.56 -9.60
C ASP A 126 -1.43 -22.68 -10.61
N THR A 127 -1.80 -23.92 -10.28
CA THR A 127 -1.64 -25.09 -11.15
C THR A 127 -2.50 -24.98 -12.42
N TYR A 128 -3.74 -24.51 -12.27
CA TYR A 128 -4.73 -24.47 -13.34
C TYR A 128 -4.97 -23.05 -13.88
N ARG A 129 -4.64 -22.02 -13.09
CA ARG A 129 -4.78 -20.61 -13.43
C ARG A 129 -4.13 -20.26 -14.76
N SER A 130 -2.90 -20.69 -15.01
CA SER A 130 -2.21 -20.40 -16.28
C SER A 130 -2.91 -21.05 -17.48
N SER A 131 -3.39 -22.28 -17.33
CA SER A 131 -4.13 -23.00 -18.38
C SER A 131 -5.47 -22.34 -18.69
N ILE A 132 -6.19 -21.91 -17.65
CA ILE A 132 -7.48 -21.20 -17.77
C ILE A 132 -7.27 -19.83 -18.42
N ILE A 133 -6.30 -19.05 -17.94
CA ILE A 133 -5.95 -17.76 -18.55
C ILE A 133 -5.61 -17.92 -20.02
N ASN A 134 -4.88 -18.98 -20.41
CA ASN A 134 -4.55 -19.25 -21.81
C ASN A 134 -5.77 -19.61 -22.68
N ILE A 135 -6.81 -20.22 -22.11
CA ILE A 135 -8.05 -20.52 -22.84
C ILE A 135 -8.84 -19.24 -23.09
N TYR A 136 -9.00 -18.41 -22.07
CA TYR A 136 -9.56 -17.07 -22.23
C TYR A 136 -8.67 -16.24 -23.19
N ALA A 137 -7.35 -16.38 -23.15
CA ALA A 137 -6.40 -15.68 -24.03
C ALA A 137 -6.65 -15.94 -25.51
N ARG A 138 -6.85 -17.21 -25.87
CA ARG A 138 -7.09 -17.61 -27.26
C ARG A 138 -8.35 -16.96 -27.82
N SER A 139 -9.38 -16.78 -26.98
CA SER A 139 -10.62 -16.08 -27.34
C SER A 139 -10.50 -14.55 -27.36
N LEU A 140 -9.52 -13.98 -26.65
CA LEU A 140 -9.27 -12.54 -26.48
C LEU A 140 -8.22 -11.98 -27.46
N GLY A 141 -7.67 -12.81 -28.37
CA GLY A 141 -6.63 -12.39 -29.33
C GLY A 141 -5.19 -12.49 -28.83
N GLY A 142 -4.93 -13.20 -27.73
CA GLY A 142 -3.59 -13.52 -27.23
C GLY A 142 -3.03 -12.54 -26.18
N PHE A 143 -1.71 -12.59 -25.98
CA PHE A 143 -0.99 -11.65 -25.10
C PHE A 143 -1.02 -10.25 -25.71
N PRO A 144 -1.33 -9.17 -24.94
CA PRO A 144 -1.34 -9.11 -23.47
C PRO A 144 -2.74 -9.04 -22.81
N LEU A 145 -3.82 -8.87 -23.56
CA LEU A 145 -5.21 -8.73 -23.05
C LEU A 145 -5.61 -9.88 -22.13
N ALA A 146 -5.18 -11.10 -22.47
CA ALA A 146 -5.35 -12.29 -21.66
C ALA A 146 -4.80 -12.18 -20.23
N PHE A 147 -3.61 -11.60 -20.10
CA PHE A 147 -2.93 -11.45 -18.82
C PHE A 147 -3.65 -10.39 -17.97
N PHE A 148 -4.07 -9.29 -18.58
CA PHE A 148 -4.85 -8.24 -17.92
C PHE A 148 -6.22 -8.76 -17.45
N TYR A 149 -6.96 -9.45 -18.31
CA TYR A 149 -8.26 -10.04 -17.95
C TYR A 149 -8.11 -11.05 -16.80
N GLY A 150 -7.11 -11.94 -16.91
CA GLY A 150 -6.80 -12.91 -15.86
C GLY A 150 -6.45 -12.24 -14.53
N LYS A 151 -5.61 -11.19 -14.54
CA LYS A 151 -5.24 -10.42 -13.34
C LYS A 151 -6.47 -9.70 -12.75
N GLN A 152 -7.26 -9.03 -13.57
CA GLN A 152 -8.47 -8.32 -13.14
C GLN A 152 -9.48 -9.27 -12.49
N LYS A 153 -9.73 -10.44 -13.10
CA LYS A 153 -10.61 -11.47 -12.54
C LYS A 153 -10.09 -12.04 -11.23
N THR A 154 -8.79 -12.35 -11.17
CA THR A 154 -8.14 -12.87 -9.95
C THR A 154 -8.27 -11.86 -8.80
N GLU A 155 -8.00 -10.59 -9.05
CA GLU A 155 -8.12 -9.52 -8.05
C GLU A 155 -9.59 -9.30 -7.62
N LYS A 156 -10.54 -9.36 -8.56
CA LYS A 156 -11.98 -9.26 -8.24
C LYS A 156 -12.43 -10.39 -7.33
N ILE A 157 -11.98 -11.62 -7.59
CA ILE A 157 -12.32 -12.80 -6.78
C ILE A 157 -11.63 -12.73 -5.41
N LYS A 158 -10.36 -12.33 -5.33
CA LYS A 158 -9.67 -12.10 -4.04
C LYS A 158 -10.41 -11.07 -3.20
N LYS A 159 -10.81 -9.94 -3.78
CA LYS A 159 -11.61 -8.92 -3.09
C LYS A 159 -12.95 -9.48 -2.61
N GLN A 160 -13.65 -10.24 -3.44
CA GLN A 160 -14.90 -10.91 -3.03
C GLN A 160 -14.68 -11.88 -1.87
N PHE A 161 -13.59 -12.65 -1.88
CA PHE A 161 -13.30 -13.60 -0.81
C PHE A 161 -12.89 -12.89 0.48
N ASN A 162 -12.13 -11.79 0.41
CA ASN A 162 -11.80 -10.98 1.58
C ASN A 162 -13.06 -10.35 2.21
N ILE A 163 -14.04 -9.94 1.41
CA ILE A 163 -15.33 -9.42 1.92
C ILE A 163 -16.14 -10.53 2.60
N ILE A 164 -16.19 -11.74 2.04
CA ILE A 164 -17.04 -12.84 2.53
C ILE A 164 -16.40 -13.59 3.72
N TYR A 165 -15.08 -13.71 3.76
CA TYR A 165 -14.36 -14.56 4.72
C TYR A 165 -13.39 -13.80 5.66
N GLY A 166 -13.21 -12.48 5.46
CA GLY A 166 -12.31 -11.63 6.25
C GLY A 166 -10.81 -11.82 5.96
N ASP A 167 -9.95 -11.00 6.58
CA ASP A 167 -8.46 -11.06 6.49
C ASP A 167 -7.86 -12.24 7.28
N ASN A 168 -8.52 -13.40 7.26
CA ASN A 168 -8.00 -14.62 7.85
C ASN A 168 -6.91 -15.23 6.96
N ASN A 169 -6.03 -16.01 7.58
CA ASN A 169 -4.91 -16.69 6.93
C ASN A 169 -5.37 -17.39 5.63
N PHE A 170 -4.89 -16.90 4.47
CA PHE A 170 -5.43 -17.24 3.13
C PHE A 170 -5.55 -18.76 2.90
N ASP A 171 -4.58 -19.53 3.38
CA ASP A 171 -4.55 -20.98 3.27
C ASP A 171 -5.66 -21.70 4.07
N GLN A 172 -6.05 -21.15 5.22
CA GLN A 172 -7.15 -21.71 6.03
C GLN A 172 -8.50 -21.43 5.38
N THR A 173 -8.67 -20.24 4.82
CA THR A 173 -9.87 -19.84 4.06
C THR A 173 -10.07 -20.75 2.86
N ARG A 174 -9.01 -21.05 2.09
CA ARG A 174 -9.10 -21.98 0.95
C ARG A 174 -9.48 -23.40 1.35
N LYS A 175 -8.92 -23.93 2.44
CA LYS A 175 -9.31 -25.25 2.99
C LYS A 175 -10.79 -25.29 3.40
N SER A 176 -11.27 -24.22 4.04
CA SER A 176 -12.68 -24.09 4.43
C SER A 176 -13.62 -24.04 3.22
N ILE A 177 -13.26 -23.27 2.18
CA ILE A 177 -14.02 -23.19 0.93
C ILE A 177 -14.09 -24.56 0.25
N PHE A 178 -12.97 -25.28 0.19
CA PHE A 178 -12.92 -26.63 -0.37
C PHE A 178 -13.83 -27.61 0.38
N GLU A 179 -13.76 -27.65 1.72
CA GLU A 179 -14.62 -28.52 2.54
C GLU A 179 -16.11 -28.18 2.43
N LYS A 180 -16.46 -26.88 2.33
CA LYS A 180 -17.84 -26.45 2.08
C LYS A 180 -18.33 -26.91 0.70
N GLY A 181 -17.54 -26.73 -0.35
CA GLY A 181 -17.86 -27.22 -1.69
C GLY A 181 -18.02 -28.74 -1.76
N LYS A 182 -17.18 -29.47 -1.03
CA LYS A 182 -17.24 -30.93 -0.88
C LYS A 182 -18.59 -31.40 -0.33
N LYS A 183 -19.05 -30.77 0.76
CA LYS A 183 -20.35 -31.06 1.38
C LYS A 183 -21.52 -30.77 0.45
N VAL A 184 -21.48 -29.68 -0.32
CA VAL A 184 -22.55 -29.40 -1.29
C VAL A 184 -22.61 -30.47 -2.37
N LEU A 185 -21.48 -30.97 -2.86
CA LEU A 185 -21.47 -32.10 -3.80
C LEU A 185 -22.06 -33.38 -3.18
N ASP A 186 -21.81 -33.64 -1.89
CA ASP A 186 -22.43 -34.76 -1.16
C ASP A 186 -23.96 -34.58 -1.10
N HIS A 187 -24.43 -33.39 -0.77
CA HIS A 187 -25.86 -33.06 -0.75
C HIS A 187 -26.50 -33.19 -2.13
N LEU A 188 -25.88 -32.67 -3.20
CA LEU A 188 -26.38 -32.80 -4.57
C LEU A 188 -26.47 -34.27 -5.00
N THR A 189 -25.53 -35.09 -4.58
CA THR A 189 -25.53 -36.54 -4.85
C THR A 189 -26.72 -37.23 -4.19
N VAL A 190 -27.02 -36.88 -2.92
CA VAL A 190 -28.17 -37.41 -2.18
C VAL A 190 -29.50 -36.94 -2.79
N VAL A 191 -29.60 -35.66 -3.13
CA VAL A 191 -30.81 -35.06 -3.71
C VAL A 191 -31.11 -35.64 -5.09
N LEU A 192 -30.09 -35.79 -5.93
CA LEU A 192 -30.22 -36.36 -7.27
C LEU A 192 -30.58 -37.86 -7.20
N GLY A 193 -29.92 -38.64 -6.33
CA GLY A 193 -30.18 -40.07 -6.18
C GLY A 193 -30.14 -40.82 -7.52
N THR A 194 -31.27 -41.41 -7.91
CA THR A 194 -31.49 -42.07 -9.22
C THR A 194 -32.36 -41.26 -10.18
N LYS A 195 -32.75 -40.03 -9.80
CA LYS A 195 -33.64 -39.17 -10.58
C LYS A 195 -32.89 -38.53 -11.76
N PRO A 196 -33.61 -38.18 -12.85
CA PRO A 196 -32.99 -37.50 -13.98
C PRO A 196 -32.68 -36.01 -13.72
N PHE A 197 -33.36 -35.37 -12.78
CA PHE A 197 -33.11 -33.99 -12.35
C PHE A 197 -33.23 -33.89 -10.83
N LEU A 198 -32.71 -32.81 -10.23
CA LEU A 198 -32.63 -32.66 -8.77
C LEU A 198 -34.01 -32.75 -8.09
N PHE A 199 -35.05 -32.23 -8.75
CA PHE A 199 -36.41 -32.20 -8.20
C PHE A 199 -37.41 -33.16 -8.86
N GLY A 200 -36.93 -34.11 -9.68
CA GLY A 200 -37.80 -35.14 -10.26
C GLY A 200 -37.54 -35.43 -11.74
N ALA A 201 -38.62 -35.52 -12.52
CA ALA A 201 -38.58 -35.92 -13.92
C ALA A 201 -38.42 -34.73 -14.90
N SER A 202 -38.77 -33.51 -14.50
CA SER A 202 -38.64 -32.28 -15.29
C SER A 202 -37.44 -31.44 -14.83
N PRO A 203 -36.75 -30.76 -15.77
CA PRO A 203 -35.64 -29.86 -15.46
C PRO A 203 -36.12 -28.58 -14.77
N THR A 204 -35.31 -28.03 -13.88
CA THR A 204 -35.56 -26.77 -13.16
C THR A 204 -34.48 -25.72 -13.44
N SER A 205 -34.72 -24.46 -13.04
CA SER A 205 -33.70 -23.41 -13.11
C SER A 205 -32.47 -23.72 -12.26
N VAL A 206 -32.63 -24.49 -11.18
CA VAL A 206 -31.52 -24.94 -10.33
C VAL A 206 -30.69 -26.01 -11.04
N ASP A 207 -31.31 -26.91 -11.79
CA ASP A 207 -30.58 -27.90 -12.61
C ASP A 207 -29.71 -27.22 -13.67
N ALA A 208 -30.20 -26.16 -14.31
CA ALA A 208 -29.43 -25.39 -15.30
C ALA A 208 -28.22 -24.70 -14.65
N PHE A 209 -28.42 -24.11 -13.47
CA PHE A 209 -27.35 -23.45 -12.72
C PHE A 209 -26.30 -24.44 -12.21
N VAL A 210 -26.72 -25.55 -11.60
CA VAL A 210 -25.80 -26.60 -11.10
C VAL A 210 -25.01 -27.21 -12.26
N PHE A 211 -25.66 -27.48 -13.39
CA PHE A 211 -25.00 -27.95 -14.60
C PHE A 211 -23.89 -27.01 -15.06
N GLY A 212 -24.16 -25.70 -15.14
CA GLY A 212 -23.18 -24.73 -15.65
C GLY A 212 -21.88 -24.66 -14.85
N TYR A 213 -21.93 -24.89 -13.53
CA TYR A 213 -20.74 -24.91 -12.67
C TYR A 213 -20.11 -26.31 -12.51
N LEU A 214 -20.88 -27.37 -12.71
CA LEU A 214 -20.39 -28.76 -12.62
C LEU A 214 -19.75 -29.25 -13.93
N ALA A 215 -20.27 -28.84 -15.09
CA ALA A 215 -19.78 -29.30 -16.39
C ALA A 215 -18.32 -28.87 -16.68
N PRO A 216 -17.89 -27.61 -16.40
CA PRO A 216 -16.50 -27.20 -16.53
C PRO A 216 -15.54 -27.92 -15.57
N LEU A 217 -16.02 -28.40 -14.43
CA LEU A 217 -15.22 -29.20 -13.51
C LEU A 217 -15.01 -30.63 -14.03
N ILE A 218 -15.98 -31.23 -14.71
CA ILE A 218 -15.88 -32.62 -15.18
C ILE A 218 -15.20 -32.71 -16.55
N HIS A 219 -15.61 -31.87 -17.51
CA HIS A 219 -15.16 -31.92 -18.91
C HIS A 219 -14.26 -30.76 -19.32
N GLY A 220 -14.02 -29.80 -18.43
CA GLY A 220 -13.21 -28.62 -18.71
C GLY A 220 -11.71 -28.78 -18.38
N PRO A 221 -10.94 -27.68 -18.45
CA PRO A 221 -9.48 -27.68 -18.32
C PRO A 221 -8.97 -27.98 -16.90
N ALA A 222 -9.83 -27.88 -15.89
CA ALA A 222 -9.53 -28.16 -14.49
C ALA A 222 -10.04 -29.54 -14.02
N SER A 223 -10.27 -30.46 -14.95
CA SER A 223 -10.80 -31.82 -14.70
C SER A 223 -9.95 -32.68 -13.76
N ASN A 224 -8.66 -32.34 -13.58
CA ASN A 224 -7.75 -33.02 -12.66
C ASN A 224 -7.63 -32.38 -11.27
N SER A 225 -8.35 -31.28 -11.01
CA SER A 225 -8.35 -30.64 -9.70
C SER A 225 -8.90 -31.57 -8.60
N ALA A 226 -8.56 -31.28 -7.34
CA ALA A 226 -9.04 -32.10 -6.21
C ALA A 226 -10.58 -32.12 -6.12
N LEU A 227 -11.22 -30.98 -6.40
CA LEU A 227 -12.68 -30.84 -6.41
C LEU A 227 -13.29 -31.57 -7.62
N ALA A 228 -12.67 -31.49 -8.80
CA ALA A 228 -13.12 -32.20 -10.00
C ALA A 228 -13.01 -33.73 -9.88
N ARG A 229 -11.91 -34.23 -9.30
CA ARG A 229 -11.76 -35.67 -8.98
C ARG A 229 -12.85 -36.15 -8.04
N TYR A 230 -13.18 -35.34 -7.04
CA TYR A 230 -14.22 -35.65 -6.07
C TYR A 230 -15.64 -35.56 -6.67
N ALA A 231 -15.90 -34.64 -7.59
CA ALA A 231 -17.15 -34.62 -8.36
C ALA A 231 -17.25 -35.83 -9.31
N SER A 232 -16.17 -36.13 -10.04
CA SER A 232 -16.10 -37.20 -11.04
C SER A 232 -16.14 -38.62 -10.45
N SER A 233 -15.73 -38.79 -9.18
CA SER A 233 -15.86 -40.07 -8.48
C SER A 233 -17.31 -40.49 -8.24
N ARG A 234 -18.27 -39.55 -8.37
CA ARG A 234 -19.69 -39.80 -8.18
C ARG A 234 -20.39 -39.97 -9.51
N LYS A 235 -20.75 -41.22 -9.79
CA LYS A 235 -21.31 -41.62 -11.09
C LYS A 235 -22.61 -40.88 -11.44
N ASN A 236 -23.51 -40.67 -10.49
CA ASN A 236 -24.79 -39.99 -10.72
C ASN A 236 -24.64 -38.52 -11.14
N LEU A 237 -23.68 -37.78 -10.58
CA LEU A 237 -23.40 -36.39 -10.97
C LEU A 237 -22.79 -36.31 -12.38
N ARG A 238 -21.92 -37.27 -12.72
CA ARG A 238 -21.37 -37.39 -14.07
C ARG A 238 -22.46 -37.74 -15.09
N ASP A 239 -23.30 -38.73 -14.78
CA ASP A 239 -24.42 -39.14 -15.62
C ASP A 239 -25.42 -37.97 -15.81
N PHE A 240 -25.60 -37.10 -14.81
CA PHE A 240 -26.40 -35.88 -14.92
C PHE A 240 -25.84 -34.87 -15.92
N VAL A 241 -24.53 -34.58 -15.85
CA VAL A 241 -23.86 -33.68 -16.80
C VAL A 241 -23.87 -34.26 -18.22
N ASP A 242 -23.52 -35.54 -18.37
CA ASP A 242 -23.47 -36.22 -19.67
C ASP A 242 -24.87 -36.28 -20.32
N ARG A 243 -25.93 -36.50 -19.53
CA ARG A 243 -27.32 -36.47 -20.02
C ARG A 243 -27.71 -35.08 -20.52
N ILE A 244 -27.40 -34.01 -19.80
CA ILE A 244 -27.76 -32.65 -20.24
C ILE A 244 -26.99 -32.29 -21.51
N LEU A 245 -25.69 -32.62 -21.59
CA LEU A 245 -24.88 -32.38 -22.78
C LEU A 245 -25.40 -33.16 -24.00
N THR A 246 -25.77 -34.43 -23.84
CA THR A 246 -26.18 -35.28 -24.98
C THR A 246 -27.63 -35.05 -25.42
N VAL A 247 -28.56 -34.86 -24.48
CA VAL A 247 -30.00 -34.76 -24.76
C VAL A 247 -30.43 -33.33 -25.11
N TYR A 248 -29.87 -32.32 -24.45
CA TYR A 248 -30.33 -30.93 -24.59
C TYR A 248 -29.36 -30.03 -25.35
N LEU A 249 -28.05 -30.30 -25.29
CA LEU A 249 -27.01 -29.48 -25.93
C LEU A 249 -26.23 -30.25 -27.03
N GLY A 250 -26.72 -31.42 -27.44
CA GLY A 250 -25.96 -32.36 -28.27
C GLY A 250 -25.65 -31.85 -29.67
N ASP A 251 -26.53 -31.03 -30.26
CA ASP A 251 -26.31 -30.46 -31.60
C ASP A 251 -25.29 -29.30 -31.54
N LEU A 252 -25.37 -28.47 -30.50
CA LEU A 252 -24.41 -27.38 -30.22
C LEU A 252 -23.00 -27.91 -29.90
N ALA A 253 -22.91 -29.04 -29.19
CA ALA A 253 -21.64 -29.69 -28.85
C ALA A 253 -20.98 -30.41 -30.05
N LYS A 254 -21.77 -30.82 -31.05
CA LYS A 254 -21.25 -31.41 -32.30
C LYS A 254 -20.73 -30.34 -33.26
N GLU A 255 -21.42 -29.20 -33.39
CA GLU A 255 -20.94 -28.05 -34.16
C GLU A 255 -19.60 -27.53 -33.62
N SER A 256 -19.41 -27.51 -32.29
CA SER A 256 -18.13 -27.11 -31.68
C SER A 256 -16.98 -28.09 -31.94
N ALA A 257 -17.24 -29.41 -31.94
CA ALA A 257 -16.22 -30.43 -32.21
C ALA A 257 -15.72 -30.40 -33.67
N THR A 258 -16.57 -29.97 -34.62
CA THR A 258 -16.17 -29.80 -36.02
C THR A 258 -15.33 -28.54 -36.27
N ALA A 259 -15.53 -27.47 -35.49
CA ALA A 259 -14.80 -26.21 -35.63
C ALA A 259 -13.30 -26.30 -35.22
N ASP A 260 -12.96 -27.12 -34.22
CA ASP A 260 -11.56 -27.32 -33.81
C ASP A 260 -10.73 -28.09 -34.87
N SER A 261 -11.37 -28.92 -35.70
CA SER A 261 -10.70 -29.70 -36.77
C SER A 261 -10.35 -28.92 -38.04
N VAL A 262 -10.86 -27.69 -38.21
CA VAL A 262 -10.65 -26.85 -39.42
C VAL A 262 -9.56 -25.78 -39.20
N SER A 263 -8.97 -25.69 -38.01
CA SER A 263 -7.99 -24.66 -37.65
C SER A 263 -6.53 -24.96 -38.08
N THR A 264 -6.31 -25.82 -39.09
CA THR A 264 -4.96 -26.12 -39.65
C THR A 264 -4.73 -25.70 -41.10
N THR A 265 -5.62 -24.90 -41.69
CA THR A 265 -5.37 -24.30 -43.02
C THR A 265 -5.62 -22.80 -43.00
N ILE A 266 -4.53 -22.04 -43.07
CA ILE A 266 -4.48 -20.58 -43.22
C ILE A 266 -5.10 -20.23 -44.59
N PRO A 267 -6.23 -19.48 -44.67
CA PRO A 267 -6.68 -18.93 -45.93
C PRO A 267 -5.88 -17.65 -46.22
N THR A 268 -5.08 -17.68 -47.27
CA THR A 268 -4.44 -16.49 -47.85
C THR A 268 -5.52 -15.53 -48.39
N ARG A 269 -5.71 -14.40 -47.71
CA ARG A 269 -6.45 -13.22 -48.20
C ARG A 269 -5.47 -12.15 -48.72
N PRO A 270 -5.90 -11.28 -49.65
CA PRO A 270 -5.01 -10.49 -50.52
C PRO A 270 -4.25 -9.38 -49.78
N ASN A 271 -3.14 -8.95 -50.39
CA ASN A 271 -1.92 -8.44 -49.76
C ASN A 271 -1.89 -6.95 -49.33
N GLU A 272 -2.99 -6.20 -49.30
CA GLU A 272 -2.91 -4.73 -49.12
C GLU A 272 -3.04 -4.20 -47.67
N ASP A 273 -3.59 -4.95 -46.71
CA ASP A 273 -3.84 -4.43 -45.35
C ASP A 273 -2.77 -4.78 -44.29
N ARG A 274 -1.69 -5.48 -44.69
CA ARG A 274 -0.70 -6.03 -43.76
C ARG A 274 0.14 -4.99 -42.99
N LEU A 275 0.29 -3.76 -43.49
CA LEU A 275 1.11 -2.75 -42.80
C LEU A 275 0.33 -2.06 -41.68
N ARG A 276 -0.95 -1.72 -41.91
CA ARG A 276 -1.82 -1.08 -40.92
C ARG A 276 -2.09 -2.00 -39.73
N ASP A 277 -2.36 -3.27 -39.99
CA ASP A 277 -2.60 -4.25 -38.93
C ASP A 277 -1.33 -4.59 -38.15
N LYS A 278 -0.15 -4.66 -38.81
CA LYS A 278 1.13 -4.84 -38.10
C LYS A 278 1.50 -3.61 -37.27
N VAL A 279 1.30 -2.40 -37.80
CA VAL A 279 1.56 -1.15 -37.07
C VAL A 279 0.58 -0.99 -35.90
N ALA A 280 -0.68 -1.35 -36.07
CA ALA A 280 -1.66 -1.36 -34.98
C ALA A 280 -1.30 -2.38 -33.88
N VAL A 281 -0.87 -3.59 -34.26
CA VAL A 281 -0.44 -4.62 -33.29
C VAL A 281 0.84 -4.21 -32.56
N ILE A 282 1.80 -3.58 -33.25
CA ILE A 282 3.02 -3.06 -32.62
C ILE A 282 2.70 -1.88 -31.70
N ALA A 283 1.84 -0.95 -32.13
CA ALA A 283 1.43 0.19 -31.32
C ALA A 283 0.65 -0.24 -30.07
N VAL A 284 -0.27 -1.20 -30.20
CA VAL A 284 -1.00 -1.77 -29.05
C VAL A 284 -0.03 -2.54 -28.14
N GLY A 285 0.95 -3.27 -28.68
CA GLY A 285 1.99 -3.95 -27.91
C GLY A 285 2.87 -2.99 -27.10
N ILE A 286 3.29 -1.87 -27.70
CA ILE A 286 4.09 -0.84 -27.03
C ILE A 286 3.25 -0.15 -25.94
N LEU A 287 2.02 0.25 -26.26
CA LEU A 287 1.16 0.99 -25.34
C LEU A 287 0.75 0.12 -24.13
N THR A 288 0.55 -1.18 -24.34
CA THR A 288 0.28 -2.15 -23.27
C THR A 288 1.52 -2.52 -22.46
N MET A 289 2.72 -2.53 -23.05
CA MET A 289 3.99 -2.68 -22.30
C MET A 289 4.33 -1.44 -21.47
N CYS A 290 4.05 -0.24 -21.97
CA CYS A 290 4.17 1.00 -21.20
C CYS A 290 3.16 1.03 -20.04
N ALA A 291 1.90 0.62 -20.28
CA ALA A 291 0.90 0.49 -19.23
C ALA A 291 1.27 -0.60 -18.19
N TYR A 292 1.88 -1.71 -18.63
CA TYR A 292 2.43 -2.73 -17.73
C TYR A 292 3.56 -2.15 -16.89
N ALA A 293 4.52 -1.43 -17.48
CA ALA A 293 5.64 -0.83 -16.77
C ALA A 293 5.17 0.18 -15.71
N TYR A 294 4.11 0.95 -16.00
CA TYR A 294 3.47 1.87 -15.06
C TYR A 294 2.71 1.13 -13.94
N LEU A 295 1.82 0.19 -14.28
CA LEU A 295 0.98 -0.53 -13.32
C LEU A 295 1.73 -1.57 -12.48
N SER A 296 2.88 -2.05 -12.94
CA SER A 296 3.77 -2.95 -12.20
C SER A 296 4.80 -2.22 -11.34
N GLY A 297 4.86 -0.88 -11.40
CA GLY A 297 5.83 -0.07 -10.68
C GLY A 297 7.26 -0.14 -11.22
N LEU A 298 7.47 -0.77 -12.39
CA LEU A 298 8.77 -0.82 -13.08
C LEU A 298 9.18 0.54 -13.66
N VAL A 299 8.22 1.43 -13.94
CA VAL A 299 8.44 2.82 -14.36
C VAL A 299 7.57 3.73 -13.49
N ARG A 300 8.22 4.57 -12.66
CA ARG A 300 7.57 5.75 -12.09
C ARG A 300 7.54 6.82 -13.17
N ILE A 301 6.35 7.22 -13.61
CA ILE A 301 6.21 8.47 -14.34
C ILE A 301 6.28 9.56 -13.28
N GLU A 302 7.46 10.13 -13.09
CA GLU A 302 7.56 11.50 -12.61
C GLU A 302 6.85 12.35 -13.65
N ILE A 303 5.60 12.73 -13.37
CA ILE A 303 5.00 13.85 -14.07
C ILE A 303 5.80 15.04 -13.56
N ASN A 304 6.95 15.29 -14.20
CA ASN A 304 7.52 16.61 -14.20
C ASN A 304 6.45 17.47 -14.85
N GLN A 305 5.64 18.12 -14.02
CA GLN A 305 5.13 19.44 -14.35
C GLN A 305 6.37 20.31 -14.52
N THR A 306 7.05 20.20 -15.66
CA THR A 306 7.93 21.25 -16.11
C THR A 306 7.00 22.43 -16.32
N VAL A 307 6.97 23.29 -15.31
CA VAL A 307 6.48 24.66 -15.41
C VAL A 307 6.91 25.16 -16.78
N PHE A 308 5.94 25.57 -17.60
CA PHE A 308 6.22 26.10 -18.93
C PHE A 308 7.23 27.24 -18.80
N ASP A 309 8.47 26.95 -19.17
CA ASP A 309 9.60 27.85 -18.99
C ASP A 309 9.80 28.65 -20.27
N VAL A 310 9.47 29.93 -20.19
CA VAL A 310 9.47 30.87 -21.32
C VAL A 310 10.88 31.01 -21.88
N ASP A 311 11.90 30.94 -21.01
CA ASP A 311 13.30 31.13 -21.39
C ASP A 311 13.80 29.98 -22.26
N ASN A 312 13.43 28.74 -21.94
CA ASN A 312 13.73 27.55 -22.75
C ASN A 312 13.04 27.55 -24.11
N LEU A 313 11.83 28.12 -24.22
CA LEU A 313 11.14 28.24 -25.50
C LEU A 313 11.80 29.32 -26.37
N ILE A 314 12.16 30.47 -25.79
CA ILE A 314 12.86 31.55 -26.48
C ILE A 314 14.23 31.07 -26.96
N GLU A 315 14.97 30.36 -26.11
CA GLU A 315 16.28 29.79 -26.44
C GLU A 315 16.18 28.76 -27.57
N ASN A 316 15.18 27.87 -27.54
CA ASN A 316 14.97 26.91 -28.63
C ASN A 316 14.52 27.56 -29.94
N ILE A 317 13.72 28.63 -29.90
CA ILE A 317 13.29 29.35 -31.11
C ILE A 317 14.48 30.12 -31.69
N ALA A 318 15.28 30.80 -30.86
CA ALA A 318 16.50 31.50 -31.27
C ALA A 318 17.56 30.54 -31.83
N TYR A 319 17.70 29.36 -31.23
CA TYR A 319 18.62 28.31 -31.69
C TYR A 319 18.17 27.71 -33.04
N LYS A 320 16.87 27.46 -33.23
CA LYS A 320 16.31 26.94 -34.49
C LYS A 320 16.29 27.95 -35.63
N SER A 321 16.28 29.24 -35.33
CA SER A 321 16.32 30.31 -36.34
C SER A 321 17.74 30.70 -36.75
N THR A 322 18.75 30.28 -35.98
CA THR A 322 20.18 30.42 -36.30
C THR A 322 20.82 29.12 -36.79
N ASP A 323 20.03 28.07 -37.01
CA ASP A 323 20.46 26.72 -37.46
C ASP A 323 21.65 26.14 -36.65
N GLY A 324 21.74 26.52 -35.37
CA GLY A 324 22.82 26.10 -34.47
C GLY A 324 24.17 26.80 -34.67
N ASN A 325 24.29 27.81 -35.55
CA ASN A 325 25.53 28.54 -35.80
C ASN A 325 25.43 30.00 -35.35
N VAL A 326 25.89 30.29 -34.14
CA VAL A 326 25.94 31.64 -33.54
C VAL A 326 27.11 32.50 -34.11
N VAL A 327 27.80 32.04 -35.16
CA VAL A 327 29.09 32.63 -35.60
C VAL A 327 29.10 33.12 -37.06
N ASN A 328 27.98 33.17 -37.78
CA ASN A 328 27.97 33.79 -39.12
C ASN A 328 27.41 35.22 -39.08
N GLU A 329 28.16 36.15 -39.69
CA GLU A 329 27.91 37.60 -39.77
C GLU A 329 26.64 38.03 -40.54
N ASN A 330 25.77 37.09 -40.95
CA ASN A 330 24.50 37.36 -41.62
C ASN A 330 23.30 37.03 -40.71
N PHE A 331 23.15 37.79 -39.63
CA PHE A 331 21.95 37.77 -38.79
C PHE A 331 20.81 38.50 -39.53
N ASP A 332 19.81 37.76 -40.03
CA ASP A 332 18.63 38.31 -40.71
C ASP A 332 17.49 38.60 -39.70
N PRO A 333 17.29 39.86 -39.28
CA PRO A 333 16.34 40.21 -38.21
C PRO A 333 14.88 39.91 -38.60
N ASN A 334 14.57 40.04 -39.91
CA ASN A 334 13.24 39.82 -40.46
C ASN A 334 12.84 38.34 -40.46
N LEU A 335 13.80 37.42 -40.60
CA LEU A 335 13.55 35.98 -40.55
C LEU A 335 13.21 35.55 -39.12
N LEU A 336 13.96 36.06 -38.15
CA LEU A 336 13.71 35.82 -36.72
C LEU A 336 12.35 36.39 -36.29
N GLU A 337 12.01 37.61 -36.71
CA GLU A 337 10.68 38.20 -36.45
C GLU A 337 9.56 37.33 -37.04
N SER A 338 9.72 36.83 -38.27
CA SER A 338 8.71 35.97 -38.90
C SER A 338 8.49 34.66 -38.13
N LYS A 339 9.56 34.07 -37.60
CA LYS A 339 9.52 32.83 -36.82
C LYS A 339 8.95 33.04 -35.43
N PHE A 340 9.26 34.16 -34.77
CA PHE A 340 8.60 34.53 -33.52
C PHE A 340 7.11 34.82 -33.72
N ARG A 341 6.71 35.51 -34.79
CA ARG A 341 5.29 35.71 -35.12
C ARG A 341 4.58 34.38 -35.38
N GLN A 342 5.23 33.45 -36.07
CA GLN A 342 4.69 32.11 -36.30
C GLN A 342 4.54 31.33 -34.98
N ALA A 343 5.54 31.38 -34.10
CA ALA A 343 5.48 30.73 -32.79
C ALA A 343 4.42 31.36 -31.88
N MET A 344 4.26 32.69 -31.89
CA MET A 344 3.19 33.39 -31.18
C MET A 344 1.80 32.97 -31.69
N SER A 345 1.63 32.83 -33.01
CA SER A 345 0.38 32.32 -33.59
C SER A 345 0.09 30.90 -33.13
N ILE A 346 1.09 30.01 -33.12
CA ILE A 346 0.93 28.63 -32.65
C ILE A 346 0.58 28.58 -31.16
N LEU A 347 1.20 29.45 -30.34
CA LEU A 347 0.87 29.54 -28.92
C LEU A 347 -0.53 30.09 -28.69
N GLN A 348 -0.98 31.07 -29.49
CA GLN A 348 -2.36 31.55 -29.45
C GLN A 348 -3.35 30.44 -29.84
N ASP A 349 -3.05 29.67 -30.89
CA ASP A 349 -3.88 28.52 -31.28
C ASP A 349 -3.92 27.45 -30.18
N TYR A 350 -2.79 27.19 -29.54
CA TYR A 350 -2.69 26.24 -28.43
C TYR A 350 -3.45 26.73 -27.18
N GLN A 351 -3.40 28.03 -26.89
CA GLN A 351 -4.17 28.64 -25.81
C GLN A 351 -5.67 28.50 -26.09
N VAL A 352 -6.11 28.84 -27.31
CA VAL A 352 -7.52 28.72 -27.72
C VAL A 352 -7.98 27.26 -27.63
N GLN A 353 -7.16 26.31 -28.10
CA GLN A 353 -7.47 24.88 -28.02
C GLN A 353 -7.53 24.38 -26.58
N THR A 354 -6.64 24.88 -25.71
CA THR A 354 -6.65 24.53 -24.28
C THR A 354 -7.88 25.11 -23.58
N GLU A 355 -8.25 26.36 -23.85
CA GLU A 355 -9.48 26.96 -23.35
C GLU A 355 -10.74 26.22 -23.85
N GLN A 356 -10.76 25.75 -25.10
CA GLN A 356 -11.83 24.92 -25.63
C GLN A 356 -11.90 23.56 -24.94
N ASN A 357 -10.75 22.92 -24.67
CA ASN A 357 -10.69 21.66 -23.94
C ASN A 357 -11.15 21.82 -22.50
N ILE A 358 -10.77 22.90 -21.82
CA ILE A 358 -11.25 23.24 -20.48
C ILE A 358 -12.77 23.40 -20.49
N LYS A 359 -13.31 24.20 -21.41
CA LYS A 359 -14.78 24.37 -21.54
C LYS A 359 -15.50 23.05 -21.82
N HIS A 360 -14.97 22.21 -22.70
CA HIS A 360 -15.56 20.91 -22.99
C HIS A 360 -15.55 19.98 -21.76
N LEU A 361 -14.47 20.01 -20.98
CA LEU A 361 -14.37 19.24 -19.73
C LEU A 361 -15.31 19.80 -18.65
N GLU A 362 -15.45 21.11 -18.54
CA GLU A 362 -16.41 21.76 -17.65
C GLU A 362 -17.85 21.38 -18.03
N GLU A 363 -18.21 21.43 -19.30
CA GLU A 363 -19.52 21.01 -19.79
C GLU A 363 -19.79 19.51 -19.57
N ALA A 364 -18.77 18.66 -19.76
CA ALA A 364 -18.90 17.23 -19.49
C ALA A 364 -19.10 16.95 -17.99
N CYS A 365 -18.35 17.64 -17.14
CA CYS A 365 -18.47 17.55 -15.68
C CYS A 365 -19.84 18.05 -15.21
N GLU A 366 -20.35 19.14 -15.79
CA GLU A 366 -21.67 19.68 -15.46
C GLU A 366 -22.80 18.76 -15.92
N LYS A 367 -22.69 18.14 -17.10
CA LYS A 367 -23.62 17.09 -17.56
C LYS A 367 -23.60 15.89 -16.63
N GLU A 368 -22.42 15.41 -16.24
CA GLU A 368 -22.28 14.26 -15.33
C GLU A 368 -22.86 14.57 -13.95
N ARG A 369 -22.57 15.75 -13.42
CA ARG A 369 -23.15 16.26 -12.16
C ARG A 369 -24.66 16.30 -12.22
N ASN A 370 -25.24 16.79 -13.31
CA ASN A 370 -26.70 16.85 -13.49
C ASN A 370 -27.32 15.44 -13.63
N THR A 371 -26.67 14.53 -14.36
CA THR A 371 -27.14 13.13 -14.44
C THR A 371 -27.07 12.42 -13.09
N TRP A 372 -26.03 12.69 -12.31
CA TRP A 372 -25.88 12.15 -10.96
C TRP A 372 -26.94 12.71 -10.02
N ALA A 373 -27.16 14.03 -10.04
CA ALA A 373 -28.21 14.68 -9.25
C ALA A 373 -29.60 14.11 -9.56
N ASN A 374 -29.92 13.91 -10.84
CA ASN A 374 -31.18 13.28 -11.27
C ASN A 374 -31.29 11.82 -10.81
N SER A 375 -30.18 11.07 -10.86
CA SER A 375 -30.16 9.67 -10.38
C SER A 375 -30.37 9.59 -8.87
N VAL A 376 -29.79 10.52 -8.11
CA VAL A 376 -30.00 10.63 -6.66
C VAL A 376 -31.45 10.97 -6.35
N ALA A 377 -32.07 11.92 -7.08
CA ALA A 377 -33.48 12.26 -6.90
C ALA A 377 -34.41 11.06 -7.18
N GLN A 378 -34.14 10.28 -8.24
CA GLN A 378 -34.90 9.06 -8.54
C GLN A 378 -34.72 7.99 -7.46
N LEU A 379 -33.51 7.84 -6.91
CA LEU A 379 -33.26 6.92 -5.80
C LEU A 379 -34.00 7.35 -4.53
N GLU A 380 -34.09 8.65 -4.26
CA GLU A 380 -34.86 9.19 -3.14
C GLU A 380 -36.36 8.92 -3.30
N GLU A 381 -36.91 9.10 -4.51
CA GLU A 381 -38.30 8.78 -4.81
C GLU A 381 -38.60 7.28 -4.67
N LEU A 382 -37.72 6.42 -5.19
CA LEU A 382 -37.82 4.96 -5.02
C LEU A 382 -37.72 4.54 -3.56
N TYR A 383 -36.85 5.19 -2.79
CA TYR A 383 -36.72 4.95 -1.35
C TYR A 383 -38.01 5.33 -0.61
N GLN A 384 -38.58 6.51 -0.90
CA GLN A 384 -39.86 6.94 -0.32
C GLN A 384 -41.01 5.98 -0.69
N SER A 385 -41.07 5.51 -1.93
CA SER A 385 -42.07 4.52 -2.35
C SER A 385 -41.87 3.17 -1.65
N THR A 386 -40.62 2.74 -1.46
CA THR A 386 -40.32 1.49 -0.74
C THR A 386 -40.66 1.62 0.74
N TYR A 387 -40.36 2.77 1.34
CA TYR A 387 -40.65 3.07 2.73
C TYR A 387 -42.15 3.11 3.02
N THR A 388 -42.92 3.77 2.16
CA THR A 388 -44.40 3.77 2.25
C THR A 388 -44.97 2.36 2.04
N GLY A 389 -44.42 1.56 1.11
CA GLY A 389 -44.77 0.15 0.96
C GLY A 389 -44.44 -0.69 2.20
N GLN A 390 -43.32 -0.41 2.87
CA GLN A 390 -42.97 -1.06 4.13
C GLN A 390 -43.94 -0.66 5.25
N GLN A 391 -44.33 0.61 5.35
CA GLN A 391 -45.32 1.06 6.33
C GLN A 391 -46.69 0.41 6.09
N GLU A 392 -47.12 0.26 4.84
CA GLU A 392 -48.36 -0.47 4.52
C GLU A 392 -48.23 -1.95 4.91
N LEU A 393 -47.07 -2.57 4.64
CA LEU A 393 -46.80 -3.94 5.05
C LEU A 393 -46.82 -4.09 6.58
N GLU A 394 -46.20 -3.17 7.32
CA GLU A 394 -46.21 -3.15 8.79
C GLU A 394 -47.63 -2.97 9.33
N MET A 395 -48.44 -2.12 8.71
CA MET A 395 -49.87 -2.01 9.03
C MET A 395 -50.62 -3.31 8.77
N ARG A 396 -50.38 -3.99 7.64
CA ARG A 396 -50.98 -5.30 7.33
C ARG A 396 -50.49 -6.38 8.28
N ILE A 397 -49.21 -6.41 8.62
CA ILE A 397 -48.62 -7.33 9.61
C ILE A 397 -49.21 -7.04 10.99
N SER A 398 -49.44 -5.78 11.35
CA SER A 398 -50.09 -5.40 12.60
C SER A 398 -51.53 -5.90 12.63
N VAL A 399 -52.29 -5.78 11.54
CA VAL A 399 -53.65 -6.34 11.43
C VAL A 399 -53.65 -7.87 11.50
N ILE A 400 -52.71 -8.53 10.80
CA ILE A 400 -52.55 -9.99 10.86
C ILE A 400 -52.14 -10.41 12.26
N SER A 401 -51.20 -9.70 12.90
CA SER A 401 -50.77 -9.95 14.28
C SER A 401 -51.92 -9.75 15.24
N THR A 402 -52.76 -8.74 15.04
CA THR A 402 -53.99 -8.54 15.83
C THR A 402 -54.94 -9.73 15.67
N LYS A 403 -55.13 -10.25 14.46
CA LYS A 403 -55.92 -11.48 14.21
C LYS A 403 -55.27 -12.73 14.81
N VAL A 404 -53.95 -12.87 14.71
CA VAL A 404 -53.20 -13.99 15.28
C VAL A 404 -53.21 -13.93 16.80
N ILE A 405 -53.12 -12.74 17.40
CA ILE A 405 -53.32 -12.49 18.82
C ILE A 405 -54.76 -12.84 19.21
N GLN A 406 -55.76 -12.53 18.38
CA GLN A 406 -57.15 -12.89 18.63
C GLN A 406 -57.37 -14.42 18.56
N ILE A 407 -56.72 -15.12 17.63
CA ILE A 407 -56.69 -16.59 17.54
C ILE A 407 -55.92 -17.19 18.73
N GLY A 408 -54.80 -16.57 19.10
CA GLY A 408 -54.02 -16.87 20.30
C GLY A 408 -54.85 -16.70 21.57
N HIS A 409 -55.63 -15.62 21.69
CA HIS A 409 -56.58 -15.37 22.76
C HIS A 409 -57.71 -16.41 22.77
N GLN A 410 -58.15 -16.91 21.62
CA GLN A 410 -59.14 -18.00 21.54
C GLN A 410 -58.55 -19.37 21.93
N LEU A 411 -57.25 -19.59 21.68
CA LEU A 411 -56.51 -20.76 22.14
C LEU A 411 -56.17 -20.69 23.64
N GLU A 412 -55.71 -19.53 24.13
CA GLU A 412 -55.44 -19.25 25.54
C GLU A 412 -56.71 -19.19 26.36
N SER A 413 -57.82 -18.62 25.88
CA SER A 413 -59.09 -18.62 26.63
C SER A 413 -59.66 -20.02 26.88
N LYS A 414 -59.17 -21.05 26.18
CA LYS A 414 -59.52 -22.45 26.46
C LYS A 414 -58.57 -23.17 27.42
N SER A 415 -57.32 -22.75 27.55
CA SER A 415 -56.30 -23.41 28.39
C SER A 415 -55.86 -22.58 29.61
N ASN A 416 -55.69 -21.28 29.43
CA ASN A 416 -55.14 -20.32 30.37
C ASN A 416 -56.09 -19.95 31.55
N PRO A 417 -57.42 -19.76 31.40
CA PRO A 417 -58.25 -19.37 32.55
C PRO A 417 -58.29 -20.45 33.64
N ARG A 418 -58.05 -21.71 33.30
CA ARG A 418 -58.00 -22.81 34.28
C ARG A 418 -56.72 -22.77 35.12
N GLN A 419 -55.58 -22.44 34.52
CA GLN A 419 -54.32 -22.22 35.24
C GLN A 419 -54.33 -20.89 35.99
N GLN A 420 -54.80 -19.81 35.37
CA GLN A 420 -54.95 -18.50 36.01
C GLN A 420 -55.93 -18.53 37.19
N LEU A 421 -57.03 -19.30 37.14
CA LEU A 421 -57.93 -19.46 38.29
C LEU A 421 -57.28 -20.23 39.44
N ILE A 422 -56.39 -21.19 39.15
CA ILE A 422 -55.65 -21.95 40.17
C ILE A 422 -54.60 -21.03 40.83
N ASP A 423 -53.83 -20.33 40.00
CA ASP A 423 -52.77 -19.42 40.45
C ASP A 423 -53.35 -18.20 41.18
N ALA A 424 -54.40 -17.56 40.65
CA ALA A 424 -55.10 -16.46 41.32
C ALA A 424 -55.76 -16.90 42.63
N ARG A 425 -56.28 -18.14 42.71
CA ARG A 425 -56.82 -18.69 43.96
C ARG A 425 -55.72 -18.91 45.01
N THR A 426 -54.52 -19.33 44.60
CA THR A 426 -53.38 -19.44 45.53
C THR A 426 -52.88 -18.06 45.96
N THR A 427 -52.68 -17.12 45.02
CA THR A 427 -52.21 -15.76 45.32
C THR A 427 -53.20 -15.01 46.22
N ALA A 428 -54.51 -15.12 45.97
CA ALA A 428 -55.55 -14.53 46.80
C ALA A 428 -55.56 -15.09 48.23
N LYS A 429 -55.40 -16.41 48.41
CA LYS A 429 -55.30 -17.04 49.74
C LYS A 429 -54.08 -16.58 50.53
N TYR A 430 -52.95 -16.33 49.86
CA TYR A 430 -51.76 -15.83 50.53
C TYR A 430 -51.84 -14.32 50.78
N LEU A 431 -52.45 -13.54 49.88
CA LEU A 431 -52.71 -12.11 50.08
C LEU A 431 -53.65 -11.87 51.27
N GLU A 432 -54.74 -12.64 51.38
CA GLU A 432 -55.68 -12.63 52.51
C GLU A 432 -54.95 -12.93 53.84
N ARG A 433 -54.04 -13.91 53.84
CA ARG A 433 -53.17 -14.23 54.98
C ARG A 433 -52.13 -13.17 55.34
N PHE A 434 -51.70 -12.33 54.39
CA PHE A 434 -50.80 -11.20 54.66
C PHE A 434 -51.54 -9.95 55.13
N LEU A 435 -52.86 -9.87 54.86
CA LEU A 435 -53.76 -8.79 55.29
C LEU A 435 -54.32 -9.05 56.70
N ASP A 436 -54.57 -10.32 57.07
CA ASP A 436 -54.91 -10.71 58.43
C ASP A 436 -53.65 -10.68 59.31
N ALA A 437 -53.64 -9.81 60.32
CA ALA A 437 -52.50 -9.54 61.21
C ALA A 437 -52.13 -10.68 62.18
N ASN A 438 -52.16 -11.94 61.74
CA ASN A 438 -51.71 -13.10 62.50
C ASN A 438 -50.31 -13.51 62.04
N ASP A 439 -49.38 -13.55 62.99
CA ASP A 439 -47.95 -13.88 62.84
C ASP A 439 -47.66 -15.31 62.30
N ASP A 440 -48.67 -16.11 61.99
CA ASP A 440 -48.56 -17.49 61.52
C ASP A 440 -48.18 -17.64 60.03
N VAL A 441 -47.96 -16.55 59.31
CA VAL A 441 -47.30 -16.55 57.97
C VAL A 441 -45.90 -17.21 58.06
N SER A 442 -45.33 -17.18 59.27
CA SER A 442 -44.02 -17.64 59.72
C SER A 442 -43.57 -19.05 59.28
N LEU A 443 -44.40 -20.10 59.31
CA LEU A 443 -43.89 -21.48 59.19
C LEU A 443 -43.43 -21.91 57.78
N MET A 444 -43.96 -21.31 56.70
CA MET A 444 -43.56 -21.67 55.33
C MET A 444 -42.44 -20.79 54.76
N PHE A 445 -42.28 -19.58 55.32
CA PHE A 445 -41.22 -18.63 54.95
C PHE A 445 -40.00 -18.70 55.88
N GLN A 446 -40.04 -19.51 56.95
CA GLN A 446 -38.89 -19.81 57.82
C GLN A 446 -38.28 -21.20 57.57
N ASP A 447 -39.03 -22.11 56.93
CA ASP A 447 -38.53 -23.44 56.58
C ASP A 447 -37.53 -23.36 55.40
N ALA A 448 -36.24 -23.51 55.69
CA ALA A 448 -35.17 -23.58 54.68
C ALA A 448 -35.40 -24.70 53.63
N SER A 449 -36.23 -25.69 53.95
CA SER A 449 -36.63 -26.78 53.05
C SER A 449 -37.71 -26.41 52.01
N LYS A 450 -38.42 -25.28 52.20
CA LYS A 450 -39.53 -24.81 51.33
C LYS A 450 -39.26 -23.46 50.66
N LEU A 451 -38.02 -23.01 50.70
CA LEU A 451 -37.55 -21.73 50.15
C LEU A 451 -37.93 -21.56 48.66
N GLU A 452 -38.06 -22.67 47.92
CA GLU A 452 -38.48 -22.73 46.51
C GLU A 452 -39.94 -22.32 46.29
N GLN A 453 -40.84 -22.82 47.14
CA GLN A 453 -42.27 -22.52 47.06
C GLN A 453 -42.53 -21.09 47.55
N ALA A 454 -41.82 -20.69 48.61
CA ALA A 454 -41.81 -19.32 49.11
C ALA A 454 -41.35 -18.32 48.04
N ALA A 455 -40.26 -18.60 47.32
CA ALA A 455 -39.76 -17.74 46.24
C ALA A 455 -40.74 -17.62 45.06
N HIS A 456 -41.39 -18.72 44.64
CA HIS A 456 -42.34 -18.64 43.55
C HIS A 456 -43.59 -17.82 43.92
N ILE A 457 -44.12 -18.05 45.12
CA ILE A 457 -45.32 -17.38 45.65
C ILE A 457 -45.06 -15.90 45.95
N ILE A 458 -43.91 -15.55 46.56
CA ILE A 458 -43.56 -14.16 46.87
C ILE A 458 -43.35 -13.34 45.60
N HIS A 459 -42.77 -13.93 44.54
CA HIS A 459 -42.58 -13.27 43.26
C HIS A 459 -43.92 -12.98 42.57
N GLN A 460 -44.84 -13.96 42.56
CA GLN A 460 -46.20 -13.77 42.03
C GLN A 460 -46.99 -12.73 42.84
N LEU A 461 -46.90 -12.76 44.18
CA LEU A 461 -47.50 -11.76 45.06
C LEU A 461 -46.96 -10.36 44.82
N TYR A 462 -45.64 -10.21 44.68
CA TYR A 462 -44.99 -8.93 44.46
C TYR A 462 -45.42 -8.30 43.13
N ASN A 463 -45.52 -9.09 42.05
CA ASN A 463 -45.97 -8.61 40.75
C ASN A 463 -47.46 -8.19 40.80
N VAL A 464 -48.32 -8.99 41.44
CA VAL A 464 -49.76 -8.67 41.60
C VAL A 464 -49.99 -7.44 42.48
N LEU A 465 -49.16 -7.24 43.52
CA LEU A 465 -49.23 -6.07 44.40
C LEU A 465 -48.75 -4.77 43.73
N GLN A 466 -47.93 -4.83 42.68
CA GLN A 466 -47.57 -3.63 41.90
C GLN A 466 -48.74 -3.09 41.06
N GLU A 467 -49.69 -3.95 40.68
CA GLU A 467 -50.84 -3.57 39.83
C GLU A 467 -52.04 -3.01 40.62
N LEU A 468 -52.01 -3.09 41.96
CA LEU A 468 -53.11 -2.65 42.82
C LEU A 468 -53.01 -1.15 43.20
N PRO A 469 -54.14 -0.43 43.40
CA PRO A 469 -54.14 0.99 43.82
C PRO A 469 -53.49 1.23 45.18
N ASP A 470 -52.89 2.41 45.38
CA ASP A 470 -52.24 2.83 46.64
C ASP A 470 -53.27 3.27 47.70
N GLU A 471 -54.10 2.34 48.18
CA GLU A 471 -54.94 2.57 49.36
C GLU A 471 -54.19 2.20 50.66
N PRO A 472 -54.47 2.87 51.79
CA PRO A 472 -53.74 2.68 53.05
C PRO A 472 -53.75 1.22 53.58
N LYS A 473 -54.78 0.43 53.22
CA LYS A 473 -54.87 -1.00 53.58
C LYS A 473 -53.91 -1.88 52.79
N PHE A 474 -53.56 -1.50 51.56
CA PHE A 474 -52.65 -2.26 50.70
C PHE A 474 -51.21 -1.77 50.80
N ILE A 475 -50.97 -0.52 51.26
CA ILE A 475 -49.62 0.02 51.45
C ILE A 475 -48.84 -0.80 52.50
N GLU A 476 -49.47 -1.18 53.62
CA GLU A 476 -48.82 -2.00 54.66
C GLU A 476 -48.50 -3.43 54.17
N ALA A 477 -49.37 -4.01 53.34
CA ALA A 477 -49.12 -5.30 52.70
C ALA A 477 -48.03 -5.19 51.61
N LYS A 478 -48.01 -4.11 50.82
CA LYS A 478 -46.98 -3.83 49.80
C LYS A 478 -45.59 -3.69 50.43
N THR A 479 -45.46 -2.98 51.55
CA THR A 479 -44.18 -2.83 52.25
C THR A 479 -43.71 -4.15 52.87
N LYS A 480 -44.58 -4.88 53.58
CA LYS A 480 -44.23 -6.20 54.16
C LYS A 480 -43.84 -7.24 53.09
N VAL A 481 -44.54 -7.28 51.96
CA VAL A 481 -44.20 -8.19 50.85
C VAL A 481 -42.92 -7.77 50.14
N LYS A 482 -42.65 -6.46 50.00
CA LYS A 482 -41.38 -5.97 49.46
C LYS A 482 -40.18 -6.29 50.36
N GLU A 483 -40.31 -6.13 51.67
CA GLU A 483 -39.27 -6.51 52.64
C GLU A 483 -39.01 -8.03 52.61
N ARG A 484 -40.07 -8.85 52.51
CA ARG A 484 -39.93 -10.30 52.38
C ARG A 484 -39.39 -10.74 51.02
N TYR A 485 -39.72 -10.04 49.94
CA TYR A 485 -39.12 -10.27 48.62
C TYR A 485 -37.61 -10.07 48.67
N LEU A 486 -37.15 -8.97 49.27
CA LEU A 486 -35.72 -8.67 49.43
C LEU A 486 -35.01 -9.67 50.37
N ALA A 487 -35.65 -10.05 51.49
CA ALA A 487 -35.08 -11.03 52.42
C ALA A 487 -34.93 -12.43 51.80
N ILE A 488 -35.92 -12.89 51.03
CA ILE A 488 -35.85 -14.18 50.32
C ILE A 488 -34.81 -14.11 49.19
N GLU A 489 -34.67 -12.96 48.53
CA GLU A 489 -33.64 -12.73 47.52
C GLU A 489 -32.23 -12.79 48.13
N GLU A 490 -31.99 -12.16 49.28
CA GLU A 490 -30.72 -12.27 50.02
C GLU A 490 -30.45 -13.69 50.51
N GLU A 491 -31.44 -14.42 51.04
CA GLU A 491 -31.29 -15.82 51.42
C GLU A 491 -30.99 -16.74 50.22
N LEU A 492 -31.62 -16.51 49.07
CA LEU A 492 -31.34 -17.24 47.83
C LEU A 492 -29.92 -16.99 47.33
N LEU A 493 -29.44 -15.73 47.38
CA LEU A 493 -28.06 -15.37 47.03
C LEU A 493 -27.05 -16.00 47.99
N LEU A 494 -27.39 -16.07 49.28
CA LEU A 494 -26.53 -16.66 50.31
C LEU A 494 -26.47 -18.18 50.19
N GLU A 495 -27.59 -18.87 49.95
CA GLU A 495 -27.59 -20.31 49.66
C GLU A 495 -26.92 -20.63 48.32
N PHE A 496 -27.00 -19.75 47.32
CA PHE A 496 -26.21 -19.86 46.10
C PHE A 496 -24.70 -19.79 46.39
N SER A 497 -24.25 -18.82 47.20
CA SER A 497 -22.84 -18.73 47.60
C SER A 497 -22.36 -19.94 48.41
N ARG A 498 -23.21 -20.50 49.29
CA ARG A 498 -22.92 -21.75 50.04
C ARG A 498 -22.84 -22.96 49.11
N ALA A 499 -23.74 -23.07 48.15
CA ALA A 499 -23.68 -24.10 47.10
C ALA A 499 -22.41 -23.95 46.24
N GLN A 500 -21.92 -22.72 46.06
CA GLN A 500 -20.69 -22.42 45.35
C GLN A 500 -19.44 -22.86 46.08
N VAL A 501 -19.32 -22.57 47.37
CA VAL A 501 -18.22 -23.07 48.20
C VAL A 501 -18.21 -24.61 48.28
N ARG A 502 -19.38 -25.25 48.23
CA ARG A 502 -19.53 -26.72 48.22
C ARG A 502 -19.35 -27.37 46.85
N ASN A 503 -19.22 -26.58 45.78
CA ASN A 503 -19.13 -27.03 44.39
C ASN A 503 -20.32 -27.92 43.93
N ASP A 504 -21.52 -27.68 44.46
CA ASP A 504 -22.73 -28.44 44.10
C ASP A 504 -23.42 -27.84 42.86
N LYS A 505 -23.05 -28.36 41.69
CA LYS A 505 -23.57 -27.92 40.38
C LYS A 505 -25.10 -28.02 40.25
N LYS A 506 -25.73 -29.00 40.89
CA LYS A 506 -27.19 -29.21 40.77
C LYS A 506 -27.94 -28.17 41.58
N ALA A 507 -27.47 -27.89 42.81
CA ALA A 507 -28.03 -26.84 43.65
C ALA A 507 -27.84 -25.46 43.01
N MET A 508 -26.65 -25.16 42.47
CA MET A 508 -26.38 -23.90 41.75
C MET A 508 -27.36 -23.66 40.59
N LYS A 509 -27.52 -24.65 39.69
CA LYS A 509 -28.42 -24.54 38.54
C LYS A 509 -29.87 -24.34 38.96
N LYS A 510 -30.26 -24.95 40.09
CA LYS A 510 -31.59 -24.79 40.67
C LYS A 510 -31.82 -23.37 41.18
N TYR A 511 -30.87 -22.82 41.95
CA TYR A 511 -30.97 -21.45 42.47
C TYR A 511 -30.84 -20.39 41.36
N ILE A 512 -30.00 -20.59 40.35
CA ILE A 512 -29.89 -19.69 39.19
C ILE A 512 -31.24 -19.58 38.44
N LYS A 513 -31.93 -20.70 38.22
CA LYS A 513 -33.26 -20.72 37.58
C LYS A 513 -34.37 -20.09 38.42
N LEU A 514 -34.21 -20.08 39.75
CA LEU A 514 -35.13 -19.38 40.65
C LEU A 514 -34.83 -17.88 40.62
N LEU A 515 -33.57 -17.49 40.76
CA LEU A 515 -33.08 -16.11 40.75
C LEU A 515 -33.23 -15.42 39.41
N SER A 516 -33.31 -16.13 38.27
CA SER A 516 -33.58 -15.53 36.96
C SER A 516 -34.94 -14.83 36.86
N LYS A 517 -35.86 -15.13 37.78
CA LYS A 517 -37.15 -14.46 37.91
C LYS A 517 -37.07 -13.19 38.80
N PHE A 518 -35.98 -13.03 39.55
CA PHE A 518 -35.76 -11.91 40.47
C PHE A 518 -34.79 -10.89 39.87
N LYS A 519 -34.78 -9.66 40.42
CA LYS A 519 -33.89 -8.59 39.92
C LYS A 519 -32.41 -8.85 40.25
N GLY A 520 -32.14 -9.59 41.32
CA GLY A 520 -30.82 -10.01 41.79
C GLY A 520 -30.13 -11.09 40.95
N HIS A 521 -30.67 -11.44 39.78
CA HIS A 521 -29.96 -12.32 38.83
C HIS A 521 -28.58 -11.76 38.44
N ASN A 522 -28.46 -10.43 38.29
CA ASN A 522 -27.18 -9.79 38.00
C ASN A 522 -26.21 -9.89 39.18
N ASP A 523 -26.71 -9.77 40.42
CA ASP A 523 -25.89 -9.88 41.63
C ASP A 523 -25.46 -11.33 41.87
N CYS A 524 -26.29 -12.30 41.51
CA CYS A 524 -25.92 -13.72 41.46
C CYS A 524 -24.77 -13.97 40.48
N ILE A 525 -24.80 -13.36 39.29
CA ILE A 525 -23.71 -13.44 38.31
C ILE A 525 -22.44 -12.76 38.85
N GLN A 526 -22.55 -11.58 39.47
CA GLN A 526 -21.41 -10.88 40.07
C GLN A 526 -20.77 -11.67 41.22
N ASN A 527 -21.57 -12.22 42.13
CA ASN A 527 -21.07 -13.05 43.22
C ASN A 527 -20.41 -14.33 42.69
N PHE A 528 -21.02 -14.97 41.68
CA PHE A 528 -20.43 -16.13 41.01
C PHE A 528 -19.05 -15.82 40.42
N ILE A 529 -18.95 -14.72 39.68
CA ILE A 529 -17.69 -14.25 39.08
C ILE A 529 -16.67 -13.94 40.17
N THR A 530 -17.05 -13.17 41.19
CA THR A 530 -16.16 -12.76 42.28
C THR A 530 -15.57 -13.96 42.99
N ASP A 531 -16.37 -14.98 43.28
CA ASP A 531 -15.91 -16.21 43.91
C ASP A 531 -15.03 -17.07 42.99
N CYS A 532 -15.29 -17.09 41.68
CA CYS A 532 -14.39 -17.74 40.72
C CYS A 532 -13.01 -17.06 40.61
N LEU A 533 -12.95 -15.75 40.88
CA LEU A 533 -11.72 -14.96 40.81
C LEU A 533 -10.93 -14.96 42.13
N LYS A 534 -11.55 -15.30 43.27
CA LYS A 534 -10.87 -15.38 44.58
C LYS A 534 -9.80 -16.47 44.57
N GLY A 535 -8.59 -16.15 45.02
CA GLY A 535 -7.49 -17.11 45.16
C GLY A 535 -6.73 -17.43 43.87
N TYR A 536 -7.24 -17.07 42.68
CA TYR A 536 -6.62 -17.48 41.41
C TYR A 536 -5.44 -16.59 40.99
N PHE A 537 -5.48 -15.30 41.34
CA PHE A 537 -4.47 -14.30 40.96
C PHE A 537 -3.56 -13.89 42.12
N ASP A 538 -3.64 -14.56 43.27
CA ASP A 538 -2.91 -14.17 44.48
C ASP A 538 -1.42 -14.60 44.47
N ASN A 539 -1.00 -15.37 43.45
CA ASN A 539 0.40 -15.75 43.26
C ASN A 539 1.17 -14.65 42.50
N PRO A 540 2.09 -13.91 43.15
CA PRO A 540 2.81 -12.79 42.52
C PRO A 540 3.81 -13.24 41.43
N ASN A 541 4.16 -14.53 41.37
CA ASN A 541 5.16 -15.07 40.44
C ASN A 541 4.58 -15.55 39.10
N ILE A 542 3.26 -15.53 38.92
CA ILE A 542 2.62 -16.03 37.69
C ILE A 542 2.13 -14.83 36.88
N ASP A 543 2.56 -14.75 35.62
CA ASP A 543 2.12 -13.72 34.69
C ASP A 543 0.60 -13.79 34.50
N ILE A 544 -0.10 -12.70 34.84
CA ILE A 544 -1.56 -12.61 34.77
C ILE A 544 -2.04 -12.92 33.35
N PHE A 545 -1.30 -12.51 32.32
CA PHE A 545 -1.65 -12.78 30.92
C PHE A 545 -1.65 -14.27 30.56
N TYR A 546 -0.88 -15.11 31.26
CA TYR A 546 -0.87 -16.56 31.06
C TYR A 546 -1.98 -17.27 31.85
N SER A 547 -2.31 -16.76 33.04
CA SER A 547 -3.35 -17.32 33.91
C SER A 547 -4.77 -17.06 33.39
N ILE A 548 -4.99 -15.94 32.69
CA ILE A 548 -6.31 -15.53 32.21
C ILE A 548 -6.93 -16.57 31.24
N PRO A 549 -6.26 -17.01 30.15
CA PRO A 549 -6.83 -18.01 29.24
C PRO A 549 -7.14 -19.34 29.93
N GLN A 550 -6.31 -19.75 30.90
CA GLN A 550 -6.53 -20.99 31.66
C GLN A 550 -7.76 -20.88 32.58
N LEU A 551 -7.98 -19.71 33.18
CA LEU A 551 -9.19 -19.44 33.95
C LEU A 551 -10.42 -19.50 33.05
N PHE A 552 -10.41 -18.84 31.90
CA PHE A 552 -11.56 -18.87 30.99
C PHE A 552 -11.85 -20.28 30.47
N THR A 553 -10.84 -21.09 30.19
CA THR A 553 -11.05 -22.49 29.77
C THR A 553 -11.79 -23.29 30.86
N LYS A 554 -11.35 -23.18 32.12
CA LYS A 554 -11.97 -23.88 33.26
C LYS A 554 -13.37 -23.37 33.59
N VAL A 555 -13.57 -22.05 33.51
CA VAL A 555 -14.82 -21.40 33.91
C VAL A 555 -15.86 -21.46 32.77
N SER A 556 -15.44 -21.49 31.50
CA SER A 556 -16.34 -21.62 30.35
C SER A 556 -17.14 -22.93 30.37
N GLU A 557 -16.50 -24.06 30.70
CA GLU A 557 -17.22 -25.34 30.88
C GLU A 557 -18.30 -25.23 31.96
N LEU A 558 -17.97 -24.55 33.06
CA LEU A 558 -18.87 -24.40 34.21
C LEU A 558 -20.02 -23.41 33.91
N ILE A 559 -19.76 -22.34 33.16
CA ILE A 559 -20.78 -21.38 32.71
C ILE A 559 -21.76 -22.06 31.74
N ASN A 560 -21.26 -22.82 30.76
CA ASN A 560 -22.07 -23.54 29.78
C ASN A 560 -22.99 -24.59 30.43
N GLU A 561 -22.59 -25.19 31.56
CA GLU A 561 -23.42 -26.14 32.30
C GLU A 561 -24.51 -25.46 33.17
N LEU A 562 -24.23 -24.27 33.70
CA LEU A 562 -25.07 -23.63 34.73
C LEU A 562 -26.09 -22.61 34.20
N PHE A 563 -25.76 -21.84 33.16
CA PHE A 563 -26.57 -20.70 32.71
C PHE A 563 -27.28 -20.97 31.37
N ASP A 564 -28.52 -20.49 31.24
CA ASP A 564 -29.29 -20.59 30.00
C ASP A 564 -28.82 -19.56 28.93
N GLN A 565 -28.04 -18.53 29.32
CA GLN A 565 -27.40 -17.54 28.44
C GLN A 565 -25.88 -17.41 28.77
N PRO A 566 -25.02 -18.31 28.26
CA PRO A 566 -23.60 -18.33 28.61
C PRO A 566 -22.84 -17.10 28.09
N GLU A 567 -23.19 -16.59 26.90
CA GLU A 567 -22.50 -15.48 26.22
C GLU A 567 -22.47 -14.19 27.05
N LYS A 568 -23.58 -13.84 27.71
CA LYS A 568 -23.66 -12.63 28.56
C LYS A 568 -22.84 -12.76 29.84
N VAL A 569 -22.76 -13.97 30.40
CA VAL A 569 -21.99 -14.24 31.62
C VAL A 569 -20.50 -14.25 31.29
N THR A 570 -20.10 -14.83 30.15
CA THR A 570 -18.71 -14.77 29.67
C THR A 570 -18.29 -13.35 29.34
N GLU A 571 -19.12 -12.54 28.68
CA GLU A 571 -18.83 -11.13 28.39
C GLU A 571 -18.63 -10.34 29.70
N ARG A 572 -19.50 -10.54 30.69
CA ARG A 572 -19.39 -9.89 32.00
C ARG A 572 -18.14 -10.34 32.76
N LEU A 573 -17.79 -11.63 32.71
CA LEU A 573 -16.54 -12.15 33.29
C LEU A 573 -15.31 -11.51 32.63
N ILE A 574 -15.30 -11.36 31.30
CA ILE A 574 -14.21 -10.69 30.58
C ILE A 574 -14.07 -9.24 31.04
N ILE A 575 -15.17 -8.49 31.12
CA ILE A 575 -15.15 -7.10 31.61
C ILE A 575 -14.54 -7.05 33.02
N THR A 576 -15.03 -7.87 33.96
CA THR A 576 -14.56 -7.89 35.35
C THR A 576 -13.06 -8.23 35.44
N VAL A 577 -12.57 -9.22 34.70
CA VAL A 577 -11.15 -9.58 34.67
C VAL A 577 -10.29 -8.42 34.14
N TYR A 578 -10.74 -7.78 33.05
CA TYR A 578 -10.04 -6.65 32.45
C TYR A 578 -10.01 -5.42 33.39
N THR A 579 -11.12 -5.10 34.06
CA THR A 579 -11.23 -3.91 34.91
C THR A 579 -10.65 -4.09 36.31
N GLU A 580 -10.86 -5.25 36.95
CA GLU A 580 -10.52 -5.45 38.36
C GLU A 580 -9.16 -6.13 38.57
N LYS A 581 -8.64 -6.84 37.57
CA LYS A 581 -7.35 -7.55 37.67
C LYS A 581 -6.30 -7.01 36.71
N LEU A 582 -6.63 -6.91 35.42
CA LEU A 582 -5.65 -6.50 34.41
C LEU A 582 -5.30 -5.01 34.51
N ALA A 583 -6.28 -4.11 34.64
CA ALA A 583 -6.03 -2.68 34.71
C ALA A 583 -5.18 -2.25 35.93
N PRO A 584 -5.42 -2.76 37.16
CA PRO A 584 -4.55 -2.49 38.29
C PRO A 584 -3.12 -3.04 38.11
N TYR A 585 -2.97 -4.25 37.56
CA TYR A 585 -1.64 -4.82 37.29
C TYR A 585 -0.83 -3.98 36.30
N VAL A 586 -1.47 -3.52 35.21
CA VAL A 586 -0.84 -2.60 34.25
C VAL A 586 -0.45 -1.28 34.92
N ARG A 587 -1.33 -0.75 35.78
CA ARG A 587 -1.07 0.48 36.53
C ARG A 587 0.14 0.35 37.46
N ASP A 588 0.22 -0.72 38.23
CA ASP A 588 1.31 -0.95 39.19
C ASP A 588 2.68 -1.08 38.49
N GLN A 589 2.70 -1.70 37.30
CA GLN A 589 3.91 -1.86 36.49
C GLN A 589 4.37 -0.56 35.82
N LEU A 590 3.42 0.31 35.40
CA LEU A 590 3.73 1.52 34.62
C LEU A 590 3.93 2.75 35.50
N ASP A 591 3.10 2.95 36.52
CA ASP A 591 3.12 4.15 37.37
C ASP A 591 4.40 4.21 38.23
N ALA A 592 5.09 3.07 38.42
CA ALA A 592 6.40 3.02 39.09
C ALA A 592 7.45 3.88 38.37
N TYR A 593 7.45 3.89 37.04
CA TYR A 593 8.42 4.64 36.25
C TYR A 593 8.04 6.11 36.07
N VAL A 594 6.75 6.42 36.01
CA VAL A 594 6.26 7.80 35.85
C VAL A 594 6.57 8.67 37.07
N ARG A 595 6.72 8.06 38.26
CA ARG A 595 7.06 8.79 39.50
C ARG A 595 8.49 9.35 39.51
N ASN A 596 9.44 8.73 38.80
CA ASN A 596 10.84 9.17 38.69
C ASN A 596 11.28 9.19 37.21
N PRO A 597 11.01 10.29 36.48
CA PRO A 597 11.25 10.38 35.05
C PRO A 597 12.73 10.67 34.75
N ASP A 598 13.57 9.64 34.87
CA ASP A 598 14.93 9.63 34.32
C ASP A 598 14.92 9.00 32.91
N LEU A 599 15.89 9.32 32.05
CA LEU A 599 15.97 8.80 30.68
C LEU A 599 15.86 7.25 30.62
N ASP A 600 16.63 6.55 31.47
CA ASP A 600 16.60 5.09 31.58
C ASP A 600 15.25 4.55 32.06
N ASN A 601 14.57 5.28 32.94
CA ASN A 601 13.26 4.89 33.46
C ASN A 601 12.16 5.14 32.42
N MET A 602 12.27 6.21 31.63
CA MET A 602 11.37 6.50 30.52
C MET A 602 11.52 5.49 29.39
N GLU A 603 12.73 5.06 29.06
CA GLU A 603 12.93 3.98 28.10
C GLU A 603 12.34 2.65 28.59
N LYS A 604 12.59 2.29 29.86
CA LYS A 604 11.98 1.11 30.48
C LYS A 604 10.46 1.20 30.52
N TYR A 605 9.90 2.38 30.78
CA TYR A 605 8.47 2.64 30.73
C TYR A 605 7.91 2.35 29.34
N LEU A 606 8.48 2.94 28.28
CA LEU A 606 8.03 2.75 26.90
C LEU A 606 8.17 1.28 26.46
N GLN A 607 9.25 0.61 26.85
CA GLN A 607 9.47 -0.81 26.58
C GLN A 607 8.46 -1.70 27.32
N THR A 608 8.15 -1.37 28.57
CA THR A 608 7.17 -2.10 29.38
C THR A 608 5.77 -1.91 28.81
N LEU A 609 5.39 -0.67 28.46
CA LEU A 609 4.12 -0.34 27.81
C LEU A 609 3.95 -1.11 26.49
N TYR A 610 4.98 -1.12 25.64
CA TYR A 610 5.01 -1.90 24.40
C TYR A 610 4.81 -3.40 24.67
N THR A 611 5.53 -3.94 25.65
CA THR A 611 5.45 -5.37 25.99
C THR A 611 4.08 -5.75 26.54
N LEU A 612 3.50 -4.94 27.42
CA LEU A 612 2.17 -5.15 28.00
C LEU A 612 1.07 -5.06 26.94
N SER A 613 1.15 -4.08 26.03
CA SER A 613 0.21 -3.95 24.91
C SER A 613 0.29 -5.14 23.95
N LYS A 614 1.51 -5.62 23.64
CA LYS A 614 1.72 -6.82 22.83
C LYS A 614 1.20 -8.10 23.51
N LYS A 615 1.33 -8.19 24.83
CA LYS A 615 0.72 -9.29 25.61
C LYS A 615 -0.81 -9.19 25.63
N ALA A 616 -1.38 -7.99 25.72
CA ALA A 616 -2.83 -7.78 25.70
C ALA A 616 -3.46 -8.10 24.35
N THR A 617 -2.83 -7.70 23.25
CA THR A 617 -3.25 -8.08 21.89
C THR A 617 -3.13 -9.59 21.66
N LYS A 618 -2.05 -10.22 22.13
CA LYS A 618 -1.92 -11.68 22.13
C LYS A 618 -3.03 -12.36 22.93
N LEU A 619 -3.33 -11.84 24.14
CA LEU A 619 -4.43 -12.34 24.96
C LEU A 619 -5.77 -12.26 24.24
N SER A 620 -6.07 -11.13 23.57
CA SER A 620 -7.29 -11.00 22.76
C SER A 620 -7.36 -12.04 21.64
N ASN A 621 -6.24 -12.30 20.96
CA ASN A 621 -6.18 -13.35 19.93
C ASN A 621 -6.37 -14.75 20.53
N ASP A 622 -5.75 -15.04 21.67
CA ASP A 622 -5.90 -16.31 22.37
C ASP A 622 -7.37 -16.54 22.77
N LEU A 623 -8.07 -15.51 23.28
CA LEU A 623 -9.51 -15.57 23.60
C LEU A 623 -10.41 -15.79 22.37
N GLN A 624 -10.04 -15.21 21.22
CA GLN A 624 -10.72 -15.45 19.95
C GLN A 624 -10.50 -16.89 19.45
N THR A 625 -9.26 -17.38 19.48
CA THR A 625 -8.94 -18.75 19.03
C THR A 625 -9.66 -19.82 19.86
N GLN A 626 -9.89 -19.54 21.14
CA GLN A 626 -10.59 -20.42 22.07
C GLN A 626 -12.13 -20.29 22.00
N LYS A 627 -12.68 -19.44 21.12
CA LYS A 627 -14.13 -19.18 20.96
C LYS A 627 -14.84 -18.75 22.25
N ILE A 628 -14.12 -18.05 23.14
CA ILE A 628 -14.70 -17.51 24.38
C ILE A 628 -15.46 -16.21 24.08
N SER A 629 -15.01 -15.44 23.08
CA SER A 629 -15.65 -14.24 22.57
C SER A 629 -15.49 -14.17 21.06
N ASP A 630 -16.61 -14.06 20.34
CA ASP A 630 -16.63 -14.00 18.88
C ASP A 630 -16.53 -12.56 18.33
N ASP A 631 -16.75 -11.53 19.16
CA ASP A 631 -16.67 -10.12 18.73
C ASP A 631 -15.25 -9.52 18.93
N PRO A 632 -14.49 -9.28 17.83
CA PRO A 632 -13.17 -8.65 17.92
C PRO A 632 -13.23 -7.17 18.34
N ALA A 633 -14.32 -6.46 18.03
CA ALA A 633 -14.46 -5.05 18.37
C ALA A 633 -14.66 -4.85 19.88
N PHE A 634 -15.36 -5.77 20.54
CA PHE A 634 -15.51 -5.78 21.99
C PHE A 634 -14.16 -5.92 22.72
N LEU A 635 -13.33 -6.89 22.33
CA LEU A 635 -12.01 -7.10 22.93
C LEU A 635 -11.06 -5.92 22.69
N HIS A 636 -11.13 -5.31 21.50
CA HIS A 636 -10.36 -4.10 21.19
C HIS A 636 -10.76 -2.91 22.08
N LYS A 637 -12.07 -2.69 22.29
CA LYS A 637 -12.56 -1.64 23.21
C LYS A 637 -12.09 -1.86 24.65
N LEU A 638 -12.00 -3.10 25.10
CA LEU A 638 -11.47 -3.42 26.44
C LEU A 638 -9.98 -3.12 26.56
N ASN A 639 -9.18 -3.49 25.55
CA ASN A 639 -7.76 -3.10 25.49
C ASN A 639 -7.64 -1.57 25.50
N GLN A 640 -8.42 -0.86 24.69
CA GLN A 640 -8.44 0.60 24.71
C GLN A 640 -8.82 1.13 26.11
N HIS A 641 -9.81 0.55 26.80
CA HIS A 641 -10.18 0.99 28.15
C HIS A 641 -9.00 0.89 29.15
N VAL A 642 -8.18 -0.16 29.05
CA VAL A 642 -7.00 -0.35 29.92
C VAL A 642 -5.87 0.62 29.58
N PHE A 643 -5.60 0.86 28.29
CA PHE A 643 -4.40 1.59 27.86
C PHE A 643 -4.64 3.07 27.47
N LYS A 644 -5.89 3.52 27.29
CA LYS A 644 -6.23 4.86 26.74
C LYS A 644 -5.55 6.03 27.45
N SER A 645 -5.44 6.00 28.78
CA SER A 645 -4.76 7.07 29.53
C SER A 645 -3.28 7.16 29.20
N TYR A 646 -2.63 6.02 28.99
CA TYR A 646 -1.21 5.92 28.67
C TYR A 646 -0.93 6.21 27.19
N LEU A 647 -1.78 5.75 26.28
CA LEU A 647 -1.64 6.01 24.85
C LEU A 647 -1.81 7.51 24.50
N LYS A 648 -2.62 8.25 25.27
CA LYS A 648 -2.78 9.69 25.08
C LYS A 648 -1.50 10.49 25.34
N THR A 649 -0.68 10.08 26.30
CA THR A 649 0.60 10.74 26.64
C THR A 649 1.81 10.10 25.97
N TYR A 650 1.66 8.87 25.45
CA TYR A 650 2.71 8.09 24.81
C TYR A 650 3.46 8.85 23.72
N SER A 651 2.76 9.45 22.75
CA SER A 651 3.39 10.15 21.62
C SER A 651 4.41 11.19 22.10
N LYS A 652 4.05 11.99 23.11
CA LYS A 652 4.94 13.00 23.68
C LYS A 652 6.16 12.37 24.38
N TYR A 653 5.95 11.31 25.17
CA TYR A 653 7.06 10.65 25.87
C TYR A 653 8.01 9.94 24.93
N GLU A 654 7.51 9.30 23.87
CA GLU A 654 8.30 8.62 22.86
C GLU A 654 9.21 9.60 22.12
N ILE A 655 8.65 10.70 21.61
CA ILE A 655 9.42 11.70 20.86
C ILE A 655 10.43 12.41 21.77
N ASN A 656 10.06 12.79 22.99
CA ASN A 656 10.98 13.43 23.93
C ASN A 656 12.13 12.50 24.34
N CYS A 657 11.85 11.24 24.64
CA CYS A 657 12.86 10.25 24.98
C CYS A 657 13.84 10.04 23.81
N LEU A 658 13.32 9.97 22.58
CA LEU A 658 14.15 9.86 21.39
C LEU A 658 15.05 11.09 21.19
N GLU A 659 14.51 12.29 21.39
CA GLU A 659 15.25 13.55 21.27
C GLU A 659 16.37 13.66 22.32
N GLU A 660 16.10 13.29 23.58
CA GLU A 660 17.12 13.23 24.63
C GLU A 660 18.20 12.18 24.33
N LYS A 661 17.83 10.98 23.84
CA LYS A 661 18.80 9.96 23.42
C LYS A 661 19.71 10.48 22.30
N PHE A 662 19.13 11.08 21.27
CA PHE A 662 19.90 11.65 20.16
C PHE A 662 20.87 12.71 20.65
N GLN A 663 20.43 13.58 21.56
CA GLN A 663 21.28 14.60 22.16
C GLN A 663 22.45 14.00 22.96
N VAL A 664 22.22 12.96 23.76
CA VAL A 664 23.29 12.26 24.50
C VAL A 664 24.30 11.62 23.53
N HIS A 665 23.83 11.01 22.45
CA HIS A 665 24.70 10.45 21.41
C HIS A 665 25.56 11.52 20.72
N LEU A 666 24.98 12.68 20.40
CA LEU A 666 25.70 13.81 19.81
C LEU A 666 26.73 14.41 20.79
N GLU A 667 26.37 14.61 22.05
CA GLU A 667 27.28 15.13 23.09
C GLU A 667 28.45 14.19 23.36
N ARG A 668 28.23 12.87 23.25
CA ARG A 668 29.30 11.88 23.37
C ARG A 668 30.35 12.02 22.27
N VAL A 669 29.91 12.34 21.04
CA VAL A 669 30.83 12.59 19.91
C VAL A 669 31.51 13.96 20.04
N GLU A 670 30.79 15.00 20.47
CA GLU A 670 31.37 16.33 20.74
C GLU A 670 32.45 16.28 21.84
N SER A 671 32.25 15.47 22.88
CA SER A 671 33.19 15.32 24.01
C SER A 671 34.43 14.47 23.69
N THR A 672 34.32 13.53 22.75
CA THR A 672 35.48 12.79 22.21
C THR A 672 36.25 13.60 21.16
N GLY A 673 35.58 14.46 20.39
CA GLY A 673 36.16 15.25 19.29
C GLY A 673 36.83 16.60 19.65
N GLY A 674 37.06 16.88 20.94
CA GLY A 674 37.70 18.11 21.42
C GLY A 674 36.83 19.37 21.35
N GLN A 675 36.59 20.00 22.50
CA GLN A 675 35.78 21.22 22.64
C GLN A 675 36.27 22.37 21.76
N ARG A 676 35.35 23.02 21.02
CA ARG A 676 35.29 24.48 20.78
C ARG A 676 34.03 24.84 19.99
N ARG A 677 32.90 25.03 20.68
CA ARG A 677 31.80 25.84 20.16
C ARG A 677 32.26 27.30 20.14
N ILE A 678 32.47 27.88 18.96
CA ILE A 678 32.47 29.33 18.82
C ILE A 678 30.99 29.75 18.88
N LYS A 679 30.55 30.25 20.04
CA LYS A 679 29.27 30.96 20.12
C LYS A 679 29.37 32.25 19.28
N PRO A 680 28.33 32.64 18.53
CA PRO A 680 28.32 33.89 17.79
C PRO A 680 27.99 35.02 18.77
N THR A 681 29.01 35.53 19.46
CA THR A 681 28.94 36.82 20.16
C THR A 681 30.20 37.58 19.84
N GLY A 682 30.03 38.76 19.24
CA GLY A 682 31.05 39.56 18.57
C GLY A 682 32.37 39.64 19.32
N LEU A 683 33.42 39.11 18.70
CA LEU A 683 34.80 39.31 19.10
C LEU A 683 35.57 39.88 17.90
N SER A 684 36.41 40.87 18.20
CA SER A 684 37.20 41.63 17.24
C SER A 684 38.17 40.72 16.47
N ILE A 685 38.34 41.04 15.18
CA ILE A 685 39.22 40.33 14.23
C ILE A 685 40.68 40.23 14.76
N THR A 686 41.09 41.14 15.65
CA THR A 686 42.41 41.16 16.28
C THR A 686 42.68 39.97 17.19
N ASP A 687 41.67 39.48 17.92
CA ASP A 687 41.85 38.38 18.90
C ASP A 687 41.89 37.01 18.20
N ILE A 688 41.22 36.91 17.05
CA ILE A 688 41.22 35.72 16.18
C ILE A 688 42.60 35.54 15.52
N ILE A 689 43.28 36.63 15.17
CA ILE A 689 44.63 36.60 14.60
C ILE A 689 45.66 36.22 15.67
N GLN A 690 45.49 36.71 16.91
CA GLN A 690 46.37 36.37 18.03
C GLN A 690 46.25 34.89 18.45
N GLN A 691 45.05 34.30 18.41
CA GLN A 691 44.88 32.86 18.70
C GLN A 691 45.43 31.95 17.58
N ARG A 692 45.53 32.44 16.34
CA ARG A 692 46.01 31.64 15.19
C ARG A 692 47.54 31.56 15.09
N LEU A 693 48.27 32.49 15.74
CA LEU A 693 49.73 32.50 15.78
C LEU A 693 50.33 31.57 16.84
N LEU A 694 49.54 31.15 17.85
CA LEU A 694 50.01 30.33 18.97
C LEU A 694 49.85 28.81 18.76
N ASN A 695 49.02 28.37 17.82
CA ASN A 695 48.81 26.95 17.54
C ASN A 695 49.43 26.57 16.20
N THR A 696 50.77 26.61 16.14
CA THR A 696 51.50 25.83 15.14
C THR A 696 51.84 24.49 15.78
N THR A 697 51.58 23.42 15.01
CA THR A 697 51.99 22.03 15.30
C THR A 697 51.51 21.46 16.63
N ASP A 698 50.32 20.86 16.66
CA ASP A 698 50.11 19.59 17.38
C ASP A 698 48.82 18.90 16.93
N GLN A 699 48.90 17.58 16.95
CA GLN A 699 48.01 16.57 16.40
C GLN A 699 46.52 16.75 16.78
N VAL A 700 45.63 16.73 15.79
CA VAL A 700 44.22 16.34 15.95
C VAL A 700 43.90 15.40 14.79
N ASP A 701 44.18 14.12 15.01
CA ASP A 701 44.25 13.03 14.01
C ASP A 701 42.94 12.27 13.78
N GLU A 702 41.80 12.64 14.37
CA GLU A 702 40.55 11.90 14.16
C GLU A 702 39.46 12.73 13.46
N SER A 703 39.01 12.23 12.32
CA SER A 703 37.76 12.66 11.70
C SER A 703 36.63 12.47 12.72
N ARG A 704 35.91 13.54 13.04
CA ARG A 704 34.76 13.51 13.97
C ARG A 704 33.55 12.75 13.43
N PHE A 705 33.60 12.30 12.16
CA PHE A 705 32.61 11.38 11.61
C PHE A 705 32.75 10.01 12.26
N SER A 706 31.80 9.69 13.13
CA SER A 706 31.68 8.36 13.73
C SER A 706 30.64 7.54 12.96
N PRO A 707 31.01 6.45 12.28
CA PRO A 707 30.02 5.54 11.66
C PRO A 707 29.12 4.88 12.72
N ASP A 708 29.61 4.76 13.95
CA ASP A 708 28.86 4.22 15.08
C ASP A 708 27.71 5.14 15.51
N LEU A 709 27.87 6.46 15.35
CA LEU A 709 26.81 7.43 15.66
C LEU A 709 25.59 7.25 14.75
N ALA A 710 25.81 7.20 13.43
CA ALA A 710 24.73 7.01 12.47
C ALA A 710 23.98 5.69 12.72
N ALA A 711 24.71 4.61 13.01
CA ALA A 711 24.14 3.32 13.34
C ALA A 711 23.33 3.35 14.65
N ALA A 712 23.84 4.01 15.70
CA ALA A 712 23.15 4.15 16.98
C ALA A 712 21.84 4.94 16.85
N LEU A 713 21.87 6.12 16.21
CA LEU A 713 20.68 6.95 15.99
C LEU A 713 19.63 6.22 15.14
N LEU A 714 20.06 5.49 14.10
CA LEU A 714 19.16 4.67 13.29
C LEU A 714 18.54 3.52 14.09
N ASN A 715 19.30 2.87 14.97
CA ASN A 715 18.79 1.79 15.79
C ASN A 715 17.76 2.28 16.82
N ASP A 716 18.03 3.40 17.48
CA ASP A 716 17.06 4.05 18.38
C ASP A 716 15.79 4.48 17.63
N CYS A 717 15.94 5.05 16.43
CA CYS A 717 14.79 5.40 15.59
C CYS A 717 13.98 4.16 15.18
N LYS A 718 14.63 3.04 14.85
CA LYS A 718 13.97 1.77 14.51
C LYS A 718 13.22 1.17 15.69
N THR A 719 13.80 1.18 16.88
CA THR A 719 13.12 0.69 18.08
C THR A 719 11.90 1.55 18.40
N ALA A 720 12.00 2.88 18.30
CA ALA A 720 10.88 3.79 18.43
C ALA A 720 9.80 3.53 17.38
N MET A 721 10.18 3.33 16.12
CA MET A 721 9.25 3.03 15.02
C MET A 721 8.45 1.74 15.25
N ASN A 722 9.11 0.69 15.74
CA ASN A 722 8.44 -0.57 16.10
C ASN A 722 7.44 -0.38 17.25
N ARG A 723 7.72 0.53 18.19
CA ARG A 723 6.77 0.89 19.26
C ARG A 723 5.60 1.69 18.71
N ILE A 724 5.86 2.71 17.90
CA ILE A 724 4.84 3.60 17.31
C ILE A 724 3.84 2.80 16.46
N THR A 725 4.33 1.92 15.58
CA THR A 725 3.48 1.09 14.71
C THR A 725 2.57 0.12 15.48
N THR A 726 2.90 -0.22 16.72
CA THR A 726 2.10 -1.12 17.56
C THR A 726 1.19 -0.36 18.53
N LEU A 727 1.61 0.81 19.02
CA LEU A 727 0.92 1.56 20.08
C LEU A 727 0.04 2.70 19.55
N SER A 728 0.30 3.21 18.35
CA SER A 728 -0.51 4.27 17.71
C SER A 728 -1.40 3.68 16.62
N GLU A 729 -2.66 4.11 16.58
CA GLU A 729 -3.65 3.67 15.57
C GLU A 729 -4.16 4.86 14.75
N GLY A 730 -4.50 4.63 13.48
CA GLY A 730 -5.13 5.63 12.62
C GLY A 730 -4.24 6.82 12.24
N PRO A 731 -4.78 8.06 12.12
CA PRO A 731 -4.04 9.22 11.63
C PRO A 731 -2.94 9.71 12.59
N GLU A 732 -3.08 9.44 13.89
CA GLU A 732 -2.05 9.76 14.89
C GLU A 732 -0.77 8.94 14.67
N ALA A 733 -0.88 7.71 14.15
CA ALA A 733 0.27 6.88 13.83
C ALA A 733 1.12 7.53 12.73
N SER A 734 0.51 7.99 11.64
CA SER A 734 1.23 8.67 10.55
C SER A 734 1.91 9.96 11.00
N GLU A 735 1.34 10.70 11.95
CA GLU A 735 1.96 11.90 12.53
C GLU A 735 3.16 11.54 13.41
N ASN A 736 3.03 10.52 14.26
CA ASN A 736 4.13 10.09 15.13
C ASN A 736 5.32 9.53 14.32
N ILE A 737 5.04 8.81 13.22
CA ILE A 737 6.06 8.32 12.29
C ILE A 737 6.79 9.49 11.63
N LEU A 738 6.04 10.51 11.18
CA LEU A 738 6.61 11.75 10.64
C LEU A 738 7.54 12.42 11.66
N GLN A 739 7.07 12.68 12.88
CA GLN A 739 7.86 13.35 13.92
C GLN A 739 9.14 12.57 14.27
N CYS A 740 9.05 11.24 14.37
CA CYS A 740 10.19 10.37 14.66
C CYS A 740 11.28 10.50 13.58
N PHE A 741 10.92 10.45 12.30
CA PHE A 741 11.88 10.55 11.21
C PHE A 741 12.44 11.99 11.05
N LEU A 742 11.62 13.02 11.30
CA LEU A 742 12.09 14.41 11.29
C LEU A 742 13.15 14.66 12.36
N ARG A 743 13.04 14.05 13.55
CA ARG A 743 14.08 14.13 14.58
C ARG A 743 15.38 13.45 14.15
N LEU A 744 15.31 12.32 13.44
CA LEU A 744 16.48 11.67 12.87
C LEU A 744 17.16 12.54 11.81
N LEU A 745 16.38 13.13 10.88
CA LEU A 745 16.91 14.03 9.85
C LEU A 745 17.59 15.26 10.48
N ASN A 746 17.01 15.84 11.51
CA ASN A 746 17.60 16.98 12.21
C ASN A 746 18.87 16.59 12.97
N ALA A 747 18.87 15.48 13.72
CA ALA A 747 20.03 15.05 14.51
C ALA A 747 21.20 14.60 13.62
N LEU A 748 20.95 13.71 12.66
CA LEU A 748 22.00 13.16 11.81
C LEU A 748 22.34 14.08 10.64
N GLY A 749 21.35 14.65 9.95
CA GLY A 749 21.55 15.52 8.79
C GLY A 749 22.07 16.91 9.18
N THR A 750 21.27 17.67 9.94
CA THR A 750 21.56 19.07 10.26
C THR A 750 22.55 19.24 11.41
N GLN A 751 22.40 18.52 12.53
CA GLN A 751 23.25 18.74 13.70
C GLN A 751 24.61 18.06 13.59
N HIS A 752 24.71 16.90 12.93
CA HIS A 752 25.98 16.19 12.76
C HIS A 752 26.63 16.40 11.38
N ILE A 753 26.00 15.94 10.30
CA ILE A 753 26.64 15.95 8.97
C ILE A 753 26.90 17.38 8.49
N GLU A 754 25.92 18.29 8.60
CA GLU A 754 26.08 19.68 8.15
C GLU A 754 27.19 20.39 8.94
N THR A 755 27.23 20.23 10.26
CA THR A 755 28.23 20.89 11.12
C THR A 755 29.64 20.36 10.86
N GLU A 756 29.78 19.05 10.65
CA GLU A 756 31.06 18.43 10.31
C GLU A 756 31.54 18.80 8.89
N LEU A 757 30.63 18.88 7.92
CA LEU A 757 30.95 19.41 6.60
C LEU A 757 31.40 20.87 6.68
N GLN A 758 30.71 21.71 7.45
CA GLN A 758 31.12 23.11 7.66
C GLN A 758 32.49 23.22 8.34
N TYR A 759 32.79 22.35 9.32
CA TYR A 759 34.10 22.31 9.95
C TYR A 759 35.20 21.88 8.96
N SER A 760 34.96 20.82 8.19
CA SER A 760 35.89 20.34 7.17
C SER A 760 36.12 21.37 6.06
N LEU A 761 35.10 22.17 5.72
CA LEU A 761 35.19 23.27 4.76
C LEU A 761 36.11 24.39 5.26
N GLN A 762 36.07 24.70 6.56
CA GLN A 762 36.96 25.70 7.17
C GLN A 762 38.41 25.21 7.28
N ALA A 763 38.64 23.90 7.28
CA ALA A 763 39.97 23.30 7.31
C ALA A 763 40.69 23.35 5.94
N ILE A 764 39.99 23.65 4.85
CA ILE A 764 40.59 23.78 3.52
C ILE A 764 41.53 25.00 3.50
N PRO A 765 42.80 24.84 3.11
CA PRO A 765 43.72 25.97 3.01
C PRO A 765 43.29 26.99 1.96
N GLY A 766 43.88 28.19 2.01
CA GLY A 766 43.65 29.24 1.02
C GLY A 766 43.97 28.81 -0.42
N PRO A 767 43.61 29.64 -1.43
CA PRO A 767 43.66 29.25 -2.84
C PRO A 767 45.08 28.99 -3.38
N GLU A 768 46.14 29.46 -2.73
CA GLU A 768 47.54 29.26 -3.15
C GLU A 768 48.40 28.71 -2.00
N PRO A 769 48.26 27.43 -1.64
CA PRO A 769 49.02 26.84 -0.55
C PRO A 769 50.49 26.65 -0.95
N LYS A 770 51.40 26.81 0.02
CA LYS A 770 52.84 26.53 -0.16
C LYS A 770 53.19 25.05 0.05
N GLN A 771 52.36 24.34 0.79
CA GLN A 771 52.48 22.90 1.07
C GLN A 771 51.45 22.13 0.25
N GLU A 772 51.69 20.84 0.05
CA GLU A 772 50.74 19.97 -0.66
C GLU A 772 49.40 19.96 0.08
N PRO A 773 48.26 20.19 -0.62
CA PRO A 773 46.95 20.25 0.01
C PRO A 773 46.53 18.89 0.55
N ASP A 774 45.81 18.95 1.67
CA ASP A 774 45.30 17.80 2.40
C ASP A 774 43.88 17.40 1.93
N ILE A 775 43.55 16.11 2.02
CA ILE A 775 42.37 15.45 1.42
C ILE A 775 41.22 15.30 2.44
N ARG A 776 41.38 15.79 3.67
CA ARG A 776 40.40 15.62 4.76
C ARG A 776 38.96 15.95 4.36
N PHE A 777 38.76 16.95 3.50
CA PHE A 777 37.45 17.32 3.00
C PHE A 777 36.80 16.21 2.13
N PHE A 778 37.56 15.53 1.26
CA PHE A 778 37.02 14.43 0.46
C PHE A 778 36.71 13.19 1.30
N HIS A 779 37.47 12.96 2.38
CA HIS A 779 37.09 11.93 3.35
C HIS A 779 35.76 12.27 4.06
N ALA A 780 35.53 13.55 4.40
CA ALA A 780 34.23 13.99 4.92
C ALA A 780 33.09 13.76 3.91
N ILE A 781 33.32 14.00 2.61
CA ILE A 781 32.35 13.68 1.54
C ILE A 781 32.00 12.19 1.54
N LEU A 782 32.99 11.30 1.67
CA LEU A 782 32.76 9.85 1.72
C LEU A 782 31.85 9.46 2.88
N GLN A 783 32.15 9.97 4.08
CA GLN A 783 31.38 9.66 5.29
C GLN A 783 29.96 10.24 5.23
N THR A 784 29.80 11.43 4.65
CA THR A 784 28.49 12.03 4.36
C THR A 784 27.69 11.15 3.40
N ASN A 785 28.29 10.71 2.29
CA ASN A 785 27.61 9.85 1.31
C ASN A 785 27.15 8.53 1.93
N ASN A 786 28.00 7.89 2.75
CA ASN A 786 27.63 6.68 3.48
C ASN A 786 26.43 6.92 4.41
N SER A 787 26.45 8.03 5.15
CA SER A 787 25.36 8.39 6.08
C SER A 787 24.06 8.71 5.34
N ILE A 788 24.12 9.45 4.23
CA ILE A 788 22.97 9.74 3.36
C ILE A 788 22.38 8.44 2.80
N GLN A 789 23.22 7.50 2.35
CA GLN A 789 22.76 6.19 1.87
C GLN A 789 22.06 5.37 2.96
N LEU A 790 22.55 5.42 4.20
CA LEU A 790 21.90 4.76 5.34
C LEU A 790 20.52 5.37 5.65
N ILE A 791 20.42 6.71 5.65
CA ILE A 791 19.15 7.43 5.83
C ILE A 791 18.18 7.08 4.69
N GLU A 792 18.64 7.11 3.44
CA GLU A 792 17.81 6.85 2.27
C GLU A 792 17.31 5.41 2.25
N ARG A 793 18.18 4.44 2.57
CA ARG A 793 17.79 3.04 2.69
C ARG A 793 16.73 2.85 3.77
N TYR A 794 16.92 3.47 4.94
CA TYR A 794 15.95 3.41 6.03
C TYR A 794 14.60 4.03 5.62
N PHE A 795 14.64 5.18 4.94
CA PHE A 795 13.45 5.84 4.42
C PHE A 795 12.68 4.95 3.45
N VAL A 796 13.34 4.42 2.41
CA VAL A 796 12.69 3.64 1.36
C VAL A 796 12.15 2.30 1.87
N MET A 797 12.93 1.61 2.74
CA MET A 797 12.55 0.27 3.20
C MET A 797 11.51 0.30 4.32
N ASP A 798 11.67 1.18 5.32
CA ASP A 798 10.93 1.09 6.57
C ASP A 798 9.88 2.21 6.71
N ILE A 799 10.16 3.44 6.25
CA ILE A 799 9.29 4.61 6.49
C ILE A 799 8.28 4.85 5.38
N ALA A 800 8.72 4.87 4.12
CA ALA A 800 7.89 5.19 2.96
C ALA A 800 6.67 4.25 2.80
N PRO A 801 6.77 2.93 3.04
CA PRO A 801 5.60 2.04 2.97
C PRO A 801 4.53 2.37 4.02
N LEU A 802 4.92 2.86 5.20
CA LEU A 802 4.00 3.16 6.30
C LEU A 802 3.23 4.48 6.10
N LEU A 803 3.74 5.37 5.24
CA LEU A 803 3.13 6.67 4.95
C LEU A 803 2.46 6.72 3.57
N LEU A 804 2.39 5.59 2.86
CA LEU A 804 1.84 5.55 1.50
C LEU A 804 0.37 5.99 1.50
N GLY A 805 0.07 7.09 0.80
CA GLY A 805 -1.29 7.62 0.68
C GLY A 805 -1.73 8.56 1.80
N THR A 806 -0.82 8.99 2.70
CA THR A 806 -1.10 10.00 3.73
C THR A 806 -0.61 11.39 3.33
N GLN A 807 -1.21 12.44 3.90
CA GLN A 807 -0.76 13.82 3.66
C GLN A 807 0.64 14.09 4.25
N GLN A 808 1.03 13.36 5.31
CA GLN A 808 2.35 13.49 5.91
C GLN A 808 3.50 13.08 4.97
N GLN A 809 3.24 12.21 3.98
CA GLN A 809 4.26 11.76 3.03
C GLN A 809 4.89 12.92 2.25
N ALA A 810 4.08 13.89 1.80
CA ALA A 810 4.55 15.03 1.03
C ALA A 810 5.44 15.96 1.88
N ILE A 811 5.02 16.24 3.12
CA ILE A 811 5.78 17.07 4.06
C ILE A 811 7.15 16.44 4.35
N LEU A 812 7.17 15.12 4.54
CA LEU A 812 8.39 14.38 4.82
C LEU A 812 9.37 14.41 3.64
N LEU A 813 8.87 14.17 2.43
CA LEU A 813 9.67 14.21 1.21
C LEU A 813 10.28 15.60 0.99
N GLN A 814 9.46 16.66 1.07
CA GLN A 814 9.94 18.04 0.94
C GLN A 814 11.02 18.39 1.97
N THR A 815 10.85 17.95 3.21
CA THR A 815 11.84 18.22 4.28
C THR A 815 13.13 17.44 4.06
N LYS A 816 13.05 16.17 3.64
CA LYS A 816 14.22 15.35 3.29
C LYS A 816 15.01 15.97 2.13
N GLU A 817 14.32 16.34 1.06
CA GLU A 817 14.92 16.98 -0.12
C GLU A 817 15.58 18.30 0.24
N LYS A 818 14.94 19.12 1.09
CA LYS A 818 15.54 20.36 1.59
C LYS A 818 16.85 20.12 2.34
N VAL A 819 16.89 19.17 3.28
CA VAL A 819 18.10 18.85 4.04
C VAL A 819 19.20 18.31 3.11
N PHE A 820 18.85 17.39 2.20
CA PHE A 820 19.83 16.82 1.27
C PHE A 820 20.37 17.87 0.30
N GLY A 821 19.53 18.79 -0.19
CA GLY A 821 19.96 19.90 -1.03
C GLY A 821 20.93 20.84 -0.33
N GLN A 822 20.73 21.12 0.97
CA GLN A 822 21.66 21.93 1.76
C GLN A 822 23.03 21.25 1.92
N LEU A 823 23.04 19.93 2.15
CA LEU A 823 24.29 19.16 2.24
C LEU A 823 25.01 19.12 0.88
N GLU A 824 24.28 18.97 -0.21
CA GLU A 824 24.83 18.97 -1.58
C GLU A 824 25.44 20.33 -1.95
N GLU A 825 24.78 21.45 -1.60
CA GLU A 825 25.33 22.79 -1.79
C GLU A 825 26.66 22.98 -1.07
N LEU A 826 26.74 22.55 0.20
CA LEU A 826 27.99 22.61 0.99
C LEU A 826 29.10 21.75 0.39
N ILE A 827 28.76 20.54 -0.09
CA ILE A 827 29.70 19.65 -0.79
C ILE A 827 30.23 20.35 -2.06
N ASN A 828 29.35 20.92 -2.88
CA ASN A 828 29.74 21.61 -4.11
C ASN A 828 30.68 22.80 -3.86
N ILE A 829 30.36 23.64 -2.86
CA ILE A 829 31.21 24.76 -2.44
C ILE A 829 32.58 24.26 -1.99
N GLY A 830 32.64 23.18 -1.22
CA GLY A 830 33.90 22.64 -0.73
C GLY A 830 34.73 21.93 -1.79
N VAL A 831 34.09 21.24 -2.74
CA VAL A 831 34.78 20.63 -3.89
C VAL A 831 35.43 21.73 -4.73
N ASP A 832 34.72 22.81 -5.05
CA ASP A 832 35.30 23.92 -5.83
C ASP A 832 36.51 24.54 -5.09
N LYS A 833 36.39 24.81 -3.79
CA LYS A 833 37.51 25.31 -2.97
C LYS A 833 38.69 24.34 -2.92
N ALA A 834 38.45 23.04 -2.76
CA ALA A 834 39.49 22.03 -2.74
C ALA A 834 40.20 21.92 -4.10
N LEU A 835 39.45 21.91 -5.21
CA LEU A 835 40.00 21.94 -6.57
C LEU A 835 40.84 23.21 -6.81
N LEU A 836 40.35 24.38 -6.39
CA LEU A 836 41.09 25.64 -6.48
C LEU A 836 42.42 25.57 -5.71
N CYS A 837 42.41 25.00 -4.50
CA CYS A 837 43.59 24.82 -3.68
C CYS A 837 44.63 23.89 -4.35
N MET A 838 44.17 22.76 -4.91
CA MET A 838 45.02 21.84 -5.67
C MET A 838 45.65 22.50 -6.90
N ILE A 839 44.86 23.24 -7.68
CA ILE A 839 45.34 23.98 -8.86
C ILE A 839 46.29 25.11 -8.47
N GLY A 840 46.02 25.82 -7.36
CA GLY A 840 46.90 26.87 -6.85
C GLY A 840 48.25 26.34 -6.36
N TYR A 841 48.29 25.13 -5.77
CA TYR A 841 49.54 24.47 -5.46
C TYR A 841 50.38 24.18 -6.71
N VAL A 842 49.74 23.64 -7.76
CA VAL A 842 50.39 23.41 -9.05
C VAL A 842 50.87 24.72 -9.68
N ARG A 843 50.09 25.80 -9.58
CA ARG A 843 50.49 27.14 -10.02
C ARG A 843 51.75 27.62 -9.30
N ASN A 844 51.86 27.41 -7.99
CA ASN A 844 53.05 27.77 -7.22
C ASN A 844 54.29 27.00 -7.70
N ILE A 845 54.16 25.71 -8.01
CA ILE A 845 55.25 24.91 -8.59
C ILE A 845 55.66 25.47 -9.97
N LEU A 846 54.69 25.80 -10.83
CA LEU A 846 54.95 26.35 -12.16
C LEU A 846 55.60 27.74 -12.13
N ASN A 847 55.30 28.56 -11.11
CA ASN A 847 55.91 29.88 -10.95
C ASN A 847 57.42 29.82 -10.61
N GLU A 848 57.95 28.66 -10.21
CA GLU A 848 59.39 28.45 -9.98
C GLU A 848 60.19 28.29 -11.30
N GLN A 849 59.49 28.11 -12.44
CA GLN A 849 60.09 27.96 -13.77
C GLN A 849 60.72 29.28 -14.25
N LYS A 850 61.97 29.24 -14.73
CA LYS A 850 62.72 30.43 -15.14
C LYS A 850 62.54 30.72 -16.63
N ARG A 851 62.66 32.00 -17.02
CA ARG A 851 62.63 32.40 -18.45
C ARG A 851 63.80 31.82 -19.26
N SER A 852 64.94 31.58 -18.61
CA SER A 852 66.12 30.94 -19.22
C SER A 852 65.86 29.52 -19.68
N ASP A 853 64.85 28.85 -19.11
CA ASP A 853 64.53 27.46 -19.42
C ASP A 853 63.98 27.36 -20.84
N PHE A 854 63.16 28.33 -21.28
CA PHE A 854 62.57 28.36 -22.63
C PHE A 854 63.27 29.31 -23.62
N LYS A 855 64.34 29.98 -23.16
CA LYS A 855 65.24 30.80 -23.99
C LYS A 855 66.71 30.57 -23.59
N PRO A 856 67.25 29.35 -23.78
CA PRO A 856 68.65 29.06 -23.49
C PRO A 856 69.58 29.83 -24.43
N GLU A 857 70.73 30.28 -23.91
CA GLU A 857 71.79 30.95 -24.70
C GLU A 857 72.62 29.95 -25.53
N SER A 858 72.57 28.66 -25.19
CA SER A 858 73.24 27.57 -25.90
C SER A 858 72.23 26.71 -26.68
N ASP A 859 72.53 26.40 -27.95
CA ASP A 859 71.70 25.54 -28.82
C ASP A 859 71.80 24.03 -28.49
N LEU A 860 72.45 23.66 -27.39
CA LEU A 860 72.55 22.27 -26.92
C LEU A 860 71.21 21.82 -26.34
N PHE A 861 70.43 21.12 -27.17
CA PHE A 861 69.16 20.51 -26.76
C PHE A 861 69.39 19.26 -25.91
N ILE A 862 68.83 19.25 -24.69
CA ILE A 862 68.76 18.07 -23.83
C ILE A 862 67.38 17.45 -24.01
N SER A 863 67.32 16.18 -24.42
CA SER A 863 66.09 15.45 -24.77
C SER A 863 65.25 15.01 -23.55
N GLU A 864 65.18 15.82 -22.49
CA GLU A 864 64.37 15.53 -21.30
C GLU A 864 63.38 16.66 -21.02
N CYS A 865 62.22 16.30 -20.44
CA CYS A 865 61.25 17.26 -19.92
C CYS A 865 61.80 18.00 -18.69
N SER A 866 61.27 19.19 -18.44
CA SER A 866 61.74 20.08 -17.38
C SER A 866 61.55 19.46 -15.99
N PRO A 867 62.44 19.75 -15.02
CA PRO A 867 62.31 19.24 -13.66
C PRO A 867 61.02 19.72 -12.97
N ILE A 868 60.51 20.90 -13.35
CA ILE A 868 59.23 21.43 -12.88
C ILE A 868 58.07 20.62 -13.46
N CYS A 869 58.09 20.27 -14.76
CA CYS A 869 57.09 19.37 -15.36
C CYS A 869 57.02 18.03 -14.62
N LYS A 870 58.17 17.39 -14.35
CA LYS A 870 58.22 16.13 -13.57
C LYS A 870 57.60 16.29 -12.17
N ARG A 871 57.81 17.43 -11.49
CA ARG A 871 57.20 17.72 -10.17
C ARG A 871 55.69 17.95 -10.26
N VAL A 872 55.22 18.67 -11.28
CA VAL A 872 53.78 18.91 -11.52
C VAL A 872 53.05 17.60 -11.78
N VAL A 873 53.56 16.77 -12.70
CA VAL A 873 52.96 15.47 -13.02
C VAL A 873 52.89 14.58 -11.78
N ARG A 874 53.97 14.53 -10.98
CA ARG A 874 54.00 13.74 -9.74
C ARG A 874 52.99 14.24 -8.70
N SER A 875 52.81 15.55 -8.57
CA SER A 875 51.81 16.15 -7.68
C SER A 875 50.39 15.79 -8.12
N ILE A 876 50.09 15.92 -9.41
CA ILE A 876 48.77 15.57 -9.96
C ILE A 876 48.49 14.08 -9.80
N ASP A 877 49.47 13.22 -10.08
CA ASP A 877 49.34 11.78 -9.89
C ASP A 877 49.00 11.43 -8.43
N ASN A 878 49.69 12.05 -7.47
CA ASN A 878 49.39 11.85 -6.05
C ASN A 878 47.96 12.29 -5.71
N GLN A 879 47.51 13.44 -6.20
CA GLN A 879 46.15 13.95 -5.94
C GLN A 879 45.08 13.07 -6.60
N ILE A 880 45.29 12.58 -7.82
CA ILE A 880 44.36 11.65 -8.49
C ILE A 880 44.25 10.34 -7.70
N VAL A 881 45.37 9.75 -7.27
CA VAL A 881 45.34 8.51 -6.46
C VAL A 881 44.59 8.73 -5.15
N ARG A 882 44.75 9.89 -4.52
CA ARG A 882 44.04 10.27 -3.29
C ARG A 882 42.54 10.47 -3.51
N LEU A 883 42.14 11.05 -4.64
CA LEU A 883 40.74 11.18 -5.04
C LEU A 883 40.11 9.82 -5.35
N ASP A 884 40.83 8.93 -6.05
CA ASP A 884 40.41 7.56 -6.34
C ASP A 884 40.11 6.74 -5.06
N GLN A 885 40.75 7.08 -3.93
CA GLN A 885 40.55 6.40 -2.64
C GLN A 885 39.39 6.99 -1.80
N THR A 886 38.90 8.19 -2.14
CA THR A 886 37.97 8.95 -1.29
C THR A 886 36.63 9.25 -1.96
N VAL A 887 36.56 9.23 -3.29
CA VAL A 887 35.33 9.51 -4.03
C VAL A 887 35.06 8.38 -5.03
N ASP A 888 33.82 7.91 -5.07
CA ASP A 888 33.41 6.79 -5.92
C ASP A 888 32.55 7.20 -7.13
N GLY A 889 32.56 6.32 -8.14
CA GLY A 889 31.57 6.30 -9.23
C GLY A 889 31.55 7.56 -10.10
N LYS A 890 30.34 8.07 -10.36
CA LYS A 890 30.12 9.25 -11.24
C LYS A 890 30.67 10.53 -10.64
N ASN A 891 30.61 10.69 -9.32
CA ASN A 891 31.12 11.88 -8.63
C ASN A 891 32.62 12.02 -8.85
N LEU A 892 33.36 10.91 -8.79
CA LEU A 892 34.78 10.89 -9.12
C LEU A 892 35.05 11.34 -10.56
N THR A 893 34.29 10.82 -11.54
CA THR A 893 34.48 11.21 -12.94
C THR A 893 34.21 12.70 -13.18
N SER A 894 33.21 13.28 -12.53
CA SER A 894 32.90 14.71 -12.63
C SER A 894 34.00 15.57 -11.99
N ILE A 895 34.48 15.20 -10.80
CA ILE A 895 35.56 15.93 -10.11
C ILE A 895 36.86 15.84 -10.90
N LEU A 896 37.23 14.67 -11.42
CA LEU A 896 38.43 14.49 -12.24
C LEU A 896 38.33 15.27 -13.56
N ASN A 897 37.15 15.31 -14.19
CA ASN A 897 36.94 16.12 -15.39
C ASN A 897 37.17 17.61 -15.11
N GLU A 898 36.54 18.15 -14.06
CA GLU A 898 36.70 19.56 -13.68
C GLU A 898 38.15 19.88 -13.27
N PHE A 899 38.80 18.97 -12.53
CA PHE A 899 40.20 19.11 -12.17
C PHE A 899 41.11 19.14 -13.42
N GLY A 900 40.86 18.27 -14.39
CA GLY A 900 41.58 18.20 -15.66
C GLY A 900 41.38 19.44 -16.53
N LEU A 901 40.15 19.99 -16.59
CA LEU A 901 39.85 21.24 -17.32
C LEU A 901 40.58 22.43 -16.72
N ARG A 902 40.58 22.56 -15.38
CA ARG A 902 41.31 23.62 -14.67
C ARG A 902 42.83 23.46 -14.83
N PHE A 903 43.32 22.23 -14.84
CA PHE A 903 44.73 21.95 -15.10
C PHE A 903 45.12 22.34 -16.53
N HIS A 904 44.34 21.96 -17.54
CA HIS A 904 44.57 22.37 -18.93
C HIS A 904 44.61 23.89 -19.07
N ARG A 905 43.66 24.61 -18.47
CA ARG A 905 43.64 26.08 -18.46
C ARG A 905 44.89 26.66 -17.81
N LEU A 906 45.30 26.13 -16.65
CA LEU A 906 46.51 26.56 -15.96
C LEU A 906 47.77 26.37 -16.83
N ILE A 907 47.91 25.23 -17.50
CA ILE A 907 49.04 24.98 -18.40
C ILE A 907 49.00 25.91 -19.61
N THR A 908 47.83 26.12 -20.20
CA THR A 908 47.65 27.06 -21.33
C THR A 908 48.09 28.47 -20.93
N ASP A 909 47.58 28.98 -19.81
CA ASP A 909 47.97 30.29 -19.25
C ASP A 909 49.47 30.36 -18.93
N HIS A 910 50.09 29.24 -18.54
CA HIS A 910 51.53 29.17 -18.30
C HIS A 910 52.33 29.28 -19.60
N VAL A 911 51.88 28.65 -20.70
CA VAL A 911 52.55 28.72 -22.01
C VAL A 911 52.68 30.17 -22.48
N PHE A 912 51.62 30.95 -22.35
CA PHE A 912 51.57 32.35 -22.77
C PHE A 912 52.45 33.31 -21.96
N LYS A 913 53.06 32.87 -20.84
CA LYS A 913 53.95 33.71 -20.01
C LYS A 913 55.38 33.82 -20.55
N PHE A 914 55.76 33.00 -21.54
CA PHE A 914 57.14 32.88 -22.02
C PHE A 914 57.25 33.18 -23.52
N GLU A 915 58.46 33.58 -23.92
CA GLU A 915 58.89 33.63 -25.31
C GLU A 915 59.81 32.44 -25.59
N TYR A 916 59.76 31.88 -26.80
CA TYR A 916 60.44 30.62 -27.13
C TYR A 916 61.45 30.79 -28.28
N ASN A 917 62.65 30.23 -28.10
CA ASN A 917 63.55 29.89 -29.22
C ASN A 917 63.33 28.41 -29.62
N ILE A 918 63.99 27.93 -30.68
CA ILE A 918 63.75 26.56 -31.20
C ILE A 918 64.04 25.50 -30.11
N SER A 919 65.14 25.65 -29.37
CA SER A 919 65.53 24.73 -28.28
C SER A 919 64.52 24.73 -27.12
N GLY A 920 64.06 25.90 -26.69
CA GLY A 920 63.04 26.06 -25.65
C GLY A 920 61.64 25.63 -26.10
N GLY A 921 61.30 25.81 -27.38
CA GLY A 921 60.08 25.27 -27.99
C GLY A 921 60.07 23.75 -27.99
N LEU A 922 61.21 23.10 -28.28
CA LEU A 922 61.36 21.64 -28.18
C LEU A 922 61.20 21.15 -26.75
N MET A 923 61.75 21.87 -25.76
CA MET A 923 61.56 21.51 -24.34
C MET A 923 60.10 21.66 -23.91
N MET A 924 59.43 22.74 -24.31
CA MET A 924 58.00 22.92 -24.03
C MET A 924 57.14 21.84 -24.70
N LEU A 925 57.51 21.41 -25.91
CA LEU A 925 56.86 20.30 -26.60
C LEU A 925 57.01 18.97 -25.83
N GLN A 926 58.15 18.72 -25.18
CA GLN A 926 58.33 17.57 -24.29
C GLN A 926 57.47 17.69 -23.02
N ASP A 927 57.42 18.87 -22.41
CA ASP A 927 56.59 19.13 -21.22
C ASP A 927 55.09 18.92 -21.52
N ILE A 928 54.58 19.45 -22.63
CA ILE A 928 53.20 19.23 -23.06
C ILE A 928 52.97 17.75 -23.43
N SER A 929 53.96 17.04 -23.97
CA SER A 929 53.84 15.61 -24.24
C SER A 929 53.65 14.80 -22.95
N GLU A 930 54.35 15.15 -21.87
CA GLU A 930 54.16 14.55 -20.55
C GLU A 930 52.82 14.94 -19.91
N TYR A 931 52.41 16.22 -20.01
CA TYR A 931 51.08 16.63 -19.53
C TYR A 931 49.95 15.96 -20.31
N LYS A 932 50.12 15.73 -21.62
CA LYS A 932 49.18 14.95 -22.44
C LYS A 932 49.12 13.50 -22.00
N LYS A 933 50.25 12.87 -21.62
CA LYS A 933 50.22 11.52 -21.01
C LYS A 933 49.48 11.53 -19.68
N CYS A 934 49.69 12.56 -18.85
CA CYS A 934 48.97 12.75 -17.59
C CYS A 934 47.46 12.96 -17.81
N SER A 935 47.06 13.65 -18.88
CA SER A 935 45.65 13.94 -19.21
C SER A 935 44.75 12.68 -19.28
N LYS A 936 45.32 11.54 -19.69
CA LYS A 936 44.62 10.25 -19.74
C LYS A 936 44.16 9.75 -18.37
N LYS A 937 44.86 10.14 -17.30
CA LYS A 937 44.57 9.71 -15.92
C LYS A 937 43.32 10.37 -15.35
N PHE A 938 42.89 11.51 -15.91
CA PHE A 938 41.64 12.18 -15.51
C PHE A 938 40.38 11.48 -16.02
N ARG A 939 40.50 10.42 -16.84
CA ARG A 939 39.37 9.62 -17.37
C ARG A 939 38.32 10.47 -18.13
N SER A 940 38.73 11.58 -18.73
CA SER A 940 37.88 12.47 -19.52
C SER A 940 38.39 12.59 -20.95
N SER A 941 37.54 12.24 -21.91
CA SER A 941 37.82 12.36 -23.35
C SER A 941 37.99 13.82 -23.77
N THR A 942 37.21 14.74 -23.19
CA THR A 942 37.33 16.18 -23.43
C THR A 942 38.69 16.70 -23.02
N VAL A 943 39.18 16.33 -21.83
CA VAL A 943 40.50 16.76 -21.34
C VAL A 943 41.62 16.21 -22.24
N GLU A 944 41.53 14.95 -22.67
CA GLU A 944 42.51 14.34 -23.59
C GLU A 944 42.55 15.04 -24.96
N GLN A 945 41.37 15.40 -25.49
CA GLN A 945 41.27 16.16 -26.74
C GLN A 945 41.87 17.56 -26.60
N LEU A 946 41.57 18.26 -25.50
CA LEU A 946 42.13 19.59 -25.22
C LEU A 946 43.65 19.57 -25.14
N PHE A 947 44.25 18.62 -24.40
CA PHE A 947 45.70 18.46 -24.37
C PHE A 947 46.30 18.00 -25.72
N SER A 948 45.53 17.30 -26.55
CA SER A 948 45.96 16.95 -27.91
C SER A 948 46.00 18.18 -28.82
N ILE A 949 45.03 19.08 -28.69
CA ILE A 949 44.99 20.37 -29.38
C ILE A 949 46.13 21.26 -28.90
N LEU A 950 46.34 21.37 -27.58
CA LEU A 950 47.43 22.16 -27.01
C LEU A 950 48.81 21.66 -27.46
N HIS A 951 48.99 20.34 -27.57
CA HIS A 951 50.21 19.73 -28.11
C HIS A 951 50.45 20.14 -29.56
N ALA A 952 49.41 20.13 -30.41
CA ALA A 952 49.50 20.61 -31.78
C ALA A 952 49.81 22.11 -31.86
N LEU A 953 49.21 22.94 -30.98
CA LEU A 953 49.48 24.38 -30.91
C LEU A 953 50.94 24.67 -30.50
N VAL A 954 51.48 23.95 -29.52
CA VAL A 954 52.87 24.11 -29.08
C VAL A 954 53.87 23.62 -30.15
N ASN A 955 53.48 22.67 -31.01
CA ASN A 955 54.31 22.26 -32.15
C ASN A 955 54.62 23.43 -33.11
N LEU A 956 53.73 24.43 -33.22
CA LEU A 956 53.95 25.64 -34.03
C LEU A 956 55.12 26.48 -33.53
N LEU A 957 55.55 26.33 -32.29
CA LEU A 957 56.71 27.03 -31.72
C LEU A 957 58.05 26.47 -32.23
N VAL A 958 58.04 25.24 -32.76
CA VAL A 958 59.25 24.50 -33.19
C VAL A 958 59.40 24.46 -34.71
N VAL A 959 58.28 24.43 -35.43
CA VAL A 959 58.26 24.27 -36.90
C VAL A 959 59.04 25.37 -37.61
N VAL A 960 59.78 25.02 -38.66
CA VAL A 960 60.51 26.00 -39.49
C VAL A 960 59.50 26.91 -40.22
N PRO A 961 59.73 28.24 -40.34
CA PRO A 961 58.79 29.19 -40.94
C PRO A 961 58.16 28.75 -42.28
N ASP A 962 58.95 28.12 -43.17
CA ASP A 962 58.49 27.69 -44.49
C ASP A 962 57.39 26.61 -44.43
N ASN A 963 57.40 25.77 -43.40
CA ASN A 963 56.46 24.66 -43.22
C ASN A 963 55.25 25.04 -42.34
N LEU A 964 55.21 26.27 -41.81
CA LEU A 964 54.18 26.70 -40.85
C LEU A 964 52.77 26.66 -41.47
N ARG A 965 52.64 27.06 -42.74
CA ARG A 965 51.35 27.04 -43.47
C ARG A 965 50.80 25.63 -43.65
N GLN A 966 51.67 24.67 -43.95
CA GLN A 966 51.27 23.27 -44.12
C GLN A 966 50.75 22.70 -42.79
N VAL A 967 51.46 22.95 -41.69
CA VAL A 967 51.05 22.44 -40.36
C VAL A 967 49.76 23.09 -39.86
N ILE A 968 49.51 24.36 -40.18
CA ILE A 968 48.26 25.06 -39.84
C ILE A 968 47.04 24.48 -40.59
N THR A 969 47.25 24.03 -41.83
CA THR A 969 46.17 23.49 -42.68
C THR A 969 45.88 22.00 -42.44
N GLU A 970 46.67 21.32 -41.61
CA GLU A 970 46.56 19.88 -41.34
C GLU A 970 46.03 19.59 -39.91
N GLY A 971 45.27 18.48 -39.77
CA GLY A 971 44.94 17.87 -38.48
C GLY A 971 44.01 18.70 -37.56
N HIS A 972 44.30 18.69 -36.25
CA HIS A 972 43.48 19.33 -35.21
C HIS A 972 43.52 20.87 -35.22
N LEU A 973 44.44 21.48 -35.98
CA LEU A 973 44.62 22.93 -36.06
C LEU A 973 43.70 23.59 -37.09
N ALA A 974 43.24 22.82 -38.09
CA ALA A 974 42.34 23.30 -39.13
C ALA A 974 40.96 23.74 -38.60
N SER A 975 40.54 23.22 -37.45
CA SER A 975 39.27 23.55 -36.80
C SER A 975 39.34 24.73 -35.81
N LEU A 976 40.50 25.35 -35.61
CA LEU A 976 40.70 26.46 -34.68
C LEU A 976 40.61 27.81 -35.39
N THR A 977 40.19 28.85 -34.66
CA THR A 977 40.19 30.21 -35.18
C THR A 977 41.62 30.71 -35.40
N ARG A 978 41.80 31.49 -36.48
CA ARG A 978 43.11 32.03 -36.88
C ARG A 978 43.75 32.88 -35.77
N ASP A 979 42.94 33.58 -34.98
CA ASP A 979 43.41 34.39 -33.85
C ASP A 979 44.12 33.56 -32.76
N ILE A 980 43.63 32.36 -32.46
CA ILE A 980 44.25 31.47 -31.47
C ILE A 980 45.60 31.00 -32.00
N ILE A 981 45.66 30.61 -33.28
CA ILE A 981 46.91 30.17 -33.92
C ILE A 981 47.93 31.30 -33.94
N GLU A 982 47.51 32.52 -34.31
CA GLU A 982 48.38 33.68 -34.32
C GLU A 982 48.93 34.00 -32.93
N SER A 983 48.08 33.91 -31.89
CA SER A 983 48.50 34.18 -30.50
C SER A 983 49.63 33.25 -30.02
N PHE A 984 49.65 31.98 -30.46
CA PHE A 984 50.74 31.04 -30.16
C PHE A 984 51.99 31.34 -30.99
N VAL A 985 51.84 31.65 -32.27
CA VAL A 985 52.99 31.96 -33.16
C VAL A 985 53.70 33.26 -32.74
N GLN A 986 52.96 34.22 -32.16
CA GLN A 986 53.52 35.44 -31.56
C GLN A 986 54.49 35.19 -30.40
N LEU A 987 54.42 34.02 -29.74
CA LEU A 987 55.32 33.65 -28.65
C LEU A 987 56.73 33.28 -29.13
N ARG A 988 56.95 33.15 -30.44
CA ARG A 988 58.26 32.83 -30.99
C ARG A 988 59.17 34.05 -31.03
N THR A 989 60.44 33.85 -30.68
CA THR A 989 61.47 34.89 -30.74
C THR A 989 61.75 35.39 -32.17
N ASP A 990 61.51 34.57 -33.20
CA ASP A 990 61.67 34.89 -34.62
C ASP A 990 60.41 35.48 -35.28
N TYR A 991 59.32 35.71 -34.52
CA TYR A 991 58.04 36.19 -35.05
C TYR A 991 58.17 37.45 -35.93
N LYS A 992 58.91 38.45 -35.44
CA LYS A 992 59.13 39.73 -36.14
C LYS A 992 60.20 39.63 -37.23
N SER A 993 61.25 38.84 -37.00
CA SER A 993 62.39 38.72 -37.93
C SER A 993 62.03 37.90 -39.17
N ALA A 994 61.23 36.84 -39.02
CA ALA A 994 60.76 35.97 -40.10
C ALA A 994 59.45 36.44 -40.77
N ARG A 995 58.89 37.60 -40.34
CA ARG A 995 57.62 38.17 -40.86
C ARG A 995 56.45 37.17 -40.83
N LEU A 996 56.35 36.38 -39.75
CA LEU A 996 55.39 35.26 -39.67
C LEU A 996 53.92 35.72 -39.73
N HIS A 997 53.61 36.96 -39.33
CA HIS A 997 52.28 37.56 -39.47
C HIS A 997 51.76 37.51 -40.93
N ALA A 998 52.64 37.79 -41.90
CA ALA A 998 52.28 37.76 -43.32
C ALA A 998 52.02 36.32 -43.82
N MET A 999 52.65 35.32 -43.21
CA MET A 999 52.48 33.91 -43.60
C MET A 999 51.15 33.32 -43.12
N ILE A 1000 50.56 33.89 -42.07
CA ILE A 1000 49.27 33.48 -41.48
C ILE A 1000 48.08 34.21 -42.14
N THR A 1001 48.27 35.46 -42.58
CA THR A 1001 47.21 36.37 -43.06
C THR A 1001 46.97 36.38 -44.58
N THR A 1002 47.89 35.83 -45.38
CA THR A 1002 47.73 35.83 -46.84
C THR A 1002 46.84 34.67 -47.30
N ASP A 1003 45.54 34.96 -47.48
CA ASP A 1003 44.68 34.20 -48.38
C ASP A 1003 45.07 34.54 -49.83
N GLN A 1004 45.84 33.65 -50.46
CA GLN A 1004 45.85 33.47 -51.92
C GLN A 1004 45.78 32.00 -52.26
#